data_AF-A0A817A4A1-F1
#
_entry.id   AF-A0A817A4A1-F1
#
_cell.length_a   1.000
_cell.length_b   1.000
_cell.length_c   1.000
_cell.angle_alpha   90.00
_cell.angle_beta   90.00
_cell.angle_gamma   90.00
#
_symmetry.space_group_name_H-M   'P 1'
#
loop_
_entity.id
_entity.type
_entity.pdbx_description
1 polymer ?
#
loop_
_entity_poly.entity_id
_entity_poly.type
_entity_poly.pdbx_seq_one_letter_code
_entity_poly.pdbx_strand_id
1 'polypeptide(L)'
;MAHSQKLHTELLQSICNWNNHTQVINYLESFNPNVKLSIKIDFENSYNKHPSETSNLHRRDSRPRNFLLPRSNETDEYSRENLIVNEPHTNDYVHLTSSSPARQLSTLFDHSLRTHHSEQMSSSDRRSYLVSNINEISQVLPNIHQFDHNKQQLLRYIDTNIIGKDVIIQTLWGPRKAIYADYTASGRGLTFLEQYILTYVLPFYANTHSENNAFALQTTRFRESARAIIKQCVNATDDDVVIFTGAGSTAAINKTVDILQLQNDEIRNHTVVFVSTLEHHSNILPWQETGVEFIRIPNNKTGLLDQNILKNKLIYYRDQVKKSIICTFNAASNVTGIQADVNRISELVHEYGGRIFWDYAAAAPYVRIDMNPTKKAAKDAVFISTHKFVGGPSTSGLLIAKKAIFNNRVPGDCGGGTVNFVTRRAIEYVKDIETREEGGTPNIVGAIRAGLVFQLKQSVGEDLIKARDNELVQRFFQRFQNNPTLIILGPQDVSRLAIFAFLVYVPSIDKYLHHNFICSILNDLFGIQIRSGCSCAGPYVLDLLDIDDEKAAFYMKFITEELSQRFDEDNNEIPHNALMKLGFSRVTLPYFASDEEINYILDAIDFIASDGWRFLPLYTYNQETAAWYPRHLTMENYSSVCHNLQMINYRNGHMESMNAMNNISRNADNRLPSFNFSLPSCNNPFHQARAISKRMPNYVYENMNYRIDIPLNIPNKYKDFIWFVTPKEIMTKLMIEFDQKQ
;
A
#
# COMPACT_ATOMS: atom_id res chain seq x y z
N MET A 1 27.85 -6.99 -17.81
CA MET A 1 26.60 -6.48 -18.44
C MET A 1 26.60 -6.74 -19.94
N ALA A 2 27.25 -5.92 -20.78
CA ALA A 2 27.20 -6.07 -22.25
C ALA A 2 27.49 -7.49 -22.79
N HIS A 3 28.49 -8.18 -22.24
CA HIS A 3 28.81 -9.57 -22.64
C HIS A 3 27.69 -10.58 -22.31
N SER A 4 26.96 -10.36 -21.21
CA SER A 4 25.80 -11.18 -20.82
C SER A 4 24.57 -10.87 -21.69
N GLN A 5 24.33 -9.61 -22.06
CA GLN A 5 23.30 -9.26 -23.05
C GLN A 5 23.61 -9.89 -24.41
N LYS A 6 24.87 -9.85 -24.88
CA LYS A 6 25.26 -10.47 -26.15
C LYS A 6 25.01 -11.98 -26.12
N LEU A 7 25.47 -12.68 -25.07
CA LEU A 7 25.18 -14.11 -24.87
C LEU A 7 23.67 -14.42 -24.78
N HIS A 8 22.85 -13.55 -24.18
CA HIS A 8 21.39 -13.77 -24.13
C HIS A 8 20.70 -13.52 -25.49
N THR A 9 21.10 -12.50 -26.24
CA THR A 9 20.57 -12.27 -27.59
C THR A 9 21.01 -13.37 -28.55
N GLU A 10 22.26 -13.85 -28.45
CA GLU A 10 22.76 -15.01 -29.19
C GLU A 10 22.04 -16.31 -28.77
N LEU A 11 21.70 -16.46 -27.49
CA LEU A 11 20.87 -17.59 -27.02
C LEU A 11 19.44 -17.51 -27.54
N LEU A 12 18.81 -16.33 -27.57
CA LEU A 12 17.47 -16.12 -28.13
C LEU A 12 17.44 -16.33 -29.65
N GLN A 13 18.47 -15.86 -30.37
CA GLN A 13 18.65 -16.19 -31.79
C GLN A 13 18.95 -17.68 -31.99
N SER A 14 19.62 -18.35 -31.05
CA SER A 14 19.77 -19.81 -31.04
C SER A 14 18.41 -20.50 -30.85
N ILE A 15 17.58 -20.07 -29.90
CA ILE A 15 16.23 -20.59 -29.62
C ILE A 15 15.34 -20.52 -30.87
N CYS A 16 15.34 -19.40 -31.60
CA CYS A 16 14.62 -19.28 -32.86
C CYS A 16 15.15 -20.19 -33.99
N ASN A 17 16.33 -20.79 -33.82
CA ASN A 17 16.94 -21.78 -34.70
C ASN A 17 17.00 -23.20 -34.08
N TRP A 18 16.33 -23.46 -32.95
CA TRP A 18 16.34 -24.77 -32.29
C TRP A 18 15.41 -25.77 -33.00
N ASN A 19 15.99 -26.53 -33.94
CA ASN A 19 15.36 -27.70 -34.56
C ASN A 19 15.05 -28.86 -33.58
N ASN A 20 15.25 -28.68 -32.27
CA ASN A 20 14.99 -29.69 -31.24
C ASN A 20 13.93 -29.19 -30.24
N HIS A 21 12.68 -29.59 -30.46
CA HIS A 21 11.53 -29.23 -29.63
C HIS A 21 11.71 -29.49 -28.12
N THR A 22 12.58 -30.43 -27.74
CA THR A 22 12.87 -30.74 -26.33
C THR A 22 13.53 -29.57 -25.60
N GLN A 23 14.39 -28.81 -26.27
CA GLN A 23 15.10 -27.69 -25.63
C GLN A 23 14.14 -26.50 -25.39
N VAL A 24 13.23 -26.23 -26.32
CA VAL A 24 12.19 -25.18 -26.18
C VAL A 24 11.24 -25.52 -25.02
N ILE A 25 10.81 -26.78 -24.90
CA ILE A 25 9.91 -27.22 -23.84
C ILE A 25 10.57 -27.09 -22.45
N ASN A 26 11.80 -27.58 -22.30
CA ASN A 26 12.54 -27.47 -21.03
C ASN A 26 12.77 -26.00 -20.61
N TYR A 27 12.92 -25.09 -21.58
CA TYR A 27 13.01 -23.64 -21.32
C TYR A 27 11.67 -23.08 -20.81
N LEU A 28 10.54 -23.41 -21.45
CA LEU A 28 9.21 -22.95 -21.03
C LEU A 28 8.81 -23.49 -19.65
N GLU A 29 9.15 -24.73 -19.33
CA GLU A 29 8.90 -25.32 -17.99
C GLU A 29 9.63 -24.57 -16.86
N SER A 30 10.80 -23.98 -17.15
CA SER A 30 11.55 -23.19 -16.15
C SER A 30 10.84 -21.93 -15.66
N PHE A 31 9.85 -21.42 -16.41
CA PHE A 31 9.06 -20.25 -16.03
C PHE A 31 7.80 -20.57 -15.19
N ASN A 32 7.38 -21.83 -15.08
CA ASN A 32 6.20 -22.19 -14.28
C ASN A 32 6.28 -23.63 -13.71
N PRO A 33 6.76 -23.81 -12.47
CA PRO A 33 6.99 -25.13 -11.87
C PRO A 33 5.72 -25.96 -11.58
N ASN A 34 4.52 -25.41 -11.82
CA ASN A 34 3.26 -26.13 -11.75
C ASN A 34 2.99 -27.00 -13.00
N VAL A 35 3.77 -26.88 -14.07
CA VAL A 35 3.66 -27.69 -15.29
C VAL A 35 4.76 -28.77 -15.31
N LYS A 36 4.59 -29.84 -14.52
CA LYS A 36 5.50 -31.00 -14.55
C LYS A 36 5.08 -32.01 -15.61
N LEU A 37 5.76 -32.02 -16.76
CA LEU A 37 5.66 -33.09 -17.75
C LEU A 37 6.67 -34.21 -17.45
N SER A 38 6.30 -35.16 -16.58
CA SER A 38 7.11 -36.34 -16.35
C SER A 38 7.09 -37.29 -17.55
N ILE A 39 8.27 -37.72 -18.00
CA ILE A 39 8.45 -38.62 -19.15
C ILE A 39 9.22 -39.87 -18.71
N LYS A 40 8.67 -41.04 -19.03
CA LYS A 40 9.45 -42.27 -19.25
C LYS A 40 9.53 -42.50 -20.76
N ILE A 41 10.66 -43.03 -21.21
CA ILE A 41 10.88 -43.45 -22.60
C ILE A 41 11.06 -44.96 -22.59
N ASP A 42 10.25 -45.65 -23.39
CA ASP A 42 10.50 -47.02 -23.84
C ASP A 42 10.30 -47.03 -25.37
N PHE A 43 11.16 -47.75 -26.08
CA PHE A 43 11.05 -47.98 -27.53
C PHE A 43 10.51 -49.41 -27.76
N GLU A 44 9.50 -49.58 -28.63
CA GLU A 44 9.58 -50.43 -29.84
C GLU A 44 8.22 -50.71 -30.54
N ASN A 45 8.27 -50.75 -31.88
CA ASN A 45 7.61 -51.67 -32.81
C ASN A 45 6.08 -52.00 -32.73
N SER A 46 5.33 -51.33 -33.62
CA SER A 46 4.69 -51.94 -34.83
C SER A 46 3.19 -52.37 -34.87
N TYR A 47 2.67 -52.31 -36.11
CA TYR A 47 1.54 -53.04 -36.74
C TYR A 47 0.03 -52.67 -36.57
N ASN A 48 -0.55 -52.19 -37.69
CA ASN A 48 -1.82 -52.61 -38.35
C ASN A 48 -3.21 -52.45 -37.67
N LYS A 49 -4.04 -51.49 -38.15
CA LYS A 49 -5.21 -51.72 -39.08
C LYS A 49 -6.14 -50.50 -39.33
N HIS A 50 -6.75 -50.49 -40.52
CA HIS A 50 -7.97 -49.76 -40.96
C HIS A 50 -9.12 -50.78 -41.22
N PRO A 51 -10.37 -50.42 -41.61
CA PRO A 51 -11.01 -49.10 -41.87
C PRO A 51 -12.08 -48.78 -40.79
N SER A 52 -13.25 -48.11 -40.92
CA SER A 52 -14.08 -47.40 -41.94
C SER A 52 -15.02 -46.36 -41.20
N GLU A 53 -16.17 -45.78 -41.62
CA GLU A 53 -17.05 -45.86 -42.81
C GLU A 53 -17.96 -44.59 -43.00
N THR A 54 -17.73 -43.81 -44.06
CA THR A 54 -18.68 -43.06 -44.97
C THR A 54 -20.03 -42.41 -44.55
N SER A 55 -20.38 -41.33 -45.29
CA SER A 55 -21.75 -40.80 -45.61
C SER A 55 -22.41 -39.82 -44.60
N ASN A 56 -23.30 -38.87 -44.97
CA ASN A 56 -23.69 -38.39 -46.31
C ASN A 56 -24.20 -36.92 -46.38
N LEU A 57 -24.09 -36.35 -47.60
CA LEU A 57 -24.53 -35.03 -48.10
C LEU A 57 -26.03 -34.66 -47.96
N HIS A 58 -26.35 -33.35 -47.92
CA HIS A 58 -27.19 -32.68 -48.97
C HIS A 58 -27.20 -31.12 -48.94
N ARG A 59 -27.72 -30.51 -50.02
CA ARG A 59 -27.80 -29.05 -50.33
C ARG A 59 -29.23 -28.62 -50.67
N ARG A 60 -29.58 -27.32 -50.55
CA ARG A 60 -30.04 -26.47 -51.68
C ARG A 60 -30.38 -25.00 -51.32
N ASP A 61 -30.29 -24.13 -52.32
CA ASP A 61 -30.49 -22.67 -52.29
C ASP A 61 -31.92 -22.22 -52.61
N SER A 62 -32.27 -20.95 -52.31
CA SER A 62 -32.89 -20.02 -53.28
C SER A 62 -33.08 -18.56 -52.76
N ARG A 63 -33.25 -17.63 -53.71
CA ARG A 63 -33.54 -16.17 -53.66
C ARG A 63 -34.61 -15.90 -54.76
N PRO A 64 -35.39 -14.76 -54.90
CA PRO A 64 -34.81 -13.39 -55.07
C PRO A 64 -35.74 -12.10 -54.95
N ARG A 65 -35.18 -10.94 -55.37
CA ARG A 65 -35.79 -9.72 -56.03
C ARG A 65 -36.21 -8.46 -55.22
N ASN A 66 -36.39 -7.35 -55.97
CA ASN A 66 -36.26 -5.93 -55.55
C ASN A 66 -37.45 -5.03 -56.03
N PHE A 67 -37.63 -3.83 -55.43
CA PHE A 67 -38.24 -2.55 -55.92
C PHE A 67 -37.86 -1.42 -54.90
N LEU A 68 -38.07 -0.09 -55.07
CA LEU A 68 -37.57 0.89 -56.07
C LEU A 68 -37.55 2.33 -55.40
N LEU A 69 -37.47 3.45 -56.15
CA LEU A 69 -37.33 4.86 -55.66
C LEU A 69 -38.38 5.84 -56.22
N PRO A 70 -38.50 7.08 -55.66
CA PRO A 70 -38.14 8.30 -56.42
C PRO A 70 -37.41 9.42 -55.61
N ARG A 71 -37.24 10.64 -56.19
CA ARG A 71 -36.30 11.74 -55.78
C ARG A 71 -36.92 13.16 -55.72
N SER A 72 -36.23 14.10 -55.03
CA SER A 72 -36.02 15.54 -55.41
C SER A 72 -34.99 16.18 -54.43
N ASN A 73 -33.84 16.71 -54.85
CA ASN A 73 -33.50 18.12 -55.22
C ASN A 73 -33.48 19.10 -54.01
N GLU A 74 -32.57 20.09 -53.86
CA GLU A 74 -31.66 20.75 -54.84
C GLU A 74 -30.35 21.32 -54.19
N THR A 75 -29.54 22.03 -55.00
CA THR A 75 -28.16 22.62 -54.88
C THR A 75 -27.78 23.45 -53.62
N ASP A 76 -26.53 23.86 -53.33
CA ASP A 76 -25.38 24.30 -54.19
C ASP A 76 -23.95 24.01 -53.64
N GLU A 77 -22.92 24.33 -54.44
CA GLU A 77 -21.49 23.98 -54.27
C GLU A 77 -20.64 24.91 -53.36
N TYR A 78 -19.46 24.45 -52.90
CA TYR A 78 -18.15 25.00 -53.35
C TYR A 78 -16.91 24.19 -52.91
N SER A 79 -16.13 23.71 -53.89
CA SER A 79 -14.69 23.37 -53.91
C SER A 79 -13.97 22.72 -52.68
N ARG A 80 -13.41 21.52 -52.90
CA ARG A 80 -11.95 21.29 -52.84
C ARG A 80 -11.54 20.00 -53.56
N GLU A 81 -10.25 19.89 -53.89
CA GLU A 81 -9.75 19.04 -54.98
C GLU A 81 -9.42 17.59 -54.59
N ASN A 82 -9.41 16.70 -55.59
CA ASN A 82 -9.16 15.27 -55.44
C ASN A 82 -7.68 14.93 -55.22
N LEU A 83 -7.43 13.88 -54.43
CA LEU A 83 -6.31 12.96 -54.66
C LEU A 83 -6.81 11.52 -54.45
N ILE A 84 -6.60 10.67 -55.46
CA ILE A 84 -7.18 9.32 -55.55
C ILE A 84 -6.18 8.28 -55.02
N VAL A 85 -6.65 7.38 -54.15
CA VAL A 85 -5.99 6.10 -53.85
C VAL A 85 -7.07 5.01 -53.83
N ASN A 86 -6.78 3.86 -54.44
CA ASN A 86 -7.77 2.79 -54.64
C ASN A 86 -8.01 1.97 -53.36
N GLU A 87 -9.25 1.55 -53.14
CA GLU A 87 -9.57 0.45 -52.23
C GLU A 87 -9.13 -0.90 -52.81
N PRO A 88 -8.79 -1.86 -51.93
CA PRO A 88 -9.07 -3.27 -52.18
C PRO A 88 -9.82 -3.92 -50.99
N HIS A 89 -11.05 -4.35 -51.29
CA HIS A 89 -11.84 -5.43 -50.67
C HIS A 89 -11.69 -5.77 -49.16
N THR A 90 -12.86 -5.78 -48.50
CA THR A 90 -13.15 -6.30 -47.17
C THR A 90 -12.51 -7.65 -46.84
N ASN A 91 -11.84 -7.72 -45.69
CA ASN A 91 -11.61 -8.95 -44.91
C ASN A 91 -11.92 -8.64 -43.43
N ASP A 92 -12.58 -9.55 -42.73
CA ASP A 92 -13.06 -9.35 -41.36
C ASP A 92 -11.91 -9.35 -40.33
N TYR A 93 -11.38 -8.16 -40.02
CA TYR A 93 -10.48 -7.97 -38.89
C TYR A 93 -11.25 -7.63 -37.61
N VAL A 94 -11.22 -8.55 -36.64
CA VAL A 94 -11.68 -8.28 -35.27
C VAL A 94 -10.82 -7.17 -34.66
N HIS A 95 -11.44 -6.07 -34.26
CA HIS A 95 -10.76 -4.97 -33.54
C HIS A 95 -10.32 -5.41 -32.14
N LEU A 96 -9.15 -6.04 -32.05
CA LEU A 96 -8.44 -6.28 -30.79
C LEU A 96 -7.86 -4.98 -30.27
N THR A 97 -8.56 -4.35 -29.33
CA THR A 97 -8.07 -3.19 -28.58
C THR A 97 -6.93 -3.57 -27.62
N SER A 98 -6.19 -2.56 -27.16
CA SER A 98 -4.92 -2.68 -26.43
C SER A 98 -4.92 -3.74 -25.31
N SER A 99 -4.36 -4.90 -25.62
CA SER A 99 -4.12 -6.02 -24.71
C SER A 99 -2.61 -6.24 -24.54
N SER A 100 -2.19 -6.72 -23.36
CA SER A 100 -0.78 -7.05 -23.12
C SER A 100 -0.35 -8.31 -23.89
N PRO A 101 0.95 -8.49 -24.21
CA PRO A 101 1.44 -9.72 -24.84
C PRO A 101 1.11 -10.99 -24.04
N ALA A 102 1.07 -10.90 -22.70
CA ALA A 102 0.62 -11.98 -21.83
C ALA A 102 -0.89 -12.28 -21.99
N ARG A 103 -1.75 -11.27 -22.23
CA ARG A 103 -3.15 -11.48 -22.61
C ARG A 103 -3.27 -12.08 -24.00
N GLN A 104 -2.41 -11.71 -24.95
CA GLN A 104 -2.40 -12.30 -26.29
C GLN A 104 -2.09 -13.81 -26.22
N LEU A 105 -1.09 -14.22 -25.44
CA LEU A 105 -0.88 -15.64 -25.10
C LEU A 105 -2.11 -16.26 -24.43
N SER A 106 -2.69 -15.63 -23.40
CA SER A 106 -3.92 -16.15 -22.76
C SER A 106 -5.01 -16.39 -23.79
N THR A 107 -5.29 -15.44 -24.69
CA THR A 107 -6.30 -15.61 -25.73
C THR A 107 -5.96 -16.68 -26.76
N LEU A 108 -4.68 -16.94 -27.08
CA LEU A 108 -4.29 -18.07 -27.93
C LEU A 108 -4.65 -19.41 -27.25
N PHE A 109 -4.37 -19.55 -25.95
CA PHE A 109 -4.77 -20.73 -25.18
C PHE A 109 -6.30 -20.82 -24.96
N ASP A 110 -6.95 -19.73 -24.53
CA ASP A 110 -8.38 -19.66 -24.20
C ASP A 110 -9.29 -19.86 -25.43
N HIS A 111 -8.87 -19.37 -26.61
CA HIS A 111 -9.63 -19.56 -27.85
C HIS A 111 -9.58 -21.04 -28.30
N SER A 112 -8.48 -21.74 -28.03
CA SER A 112 -8.35 -23.19 -28.25
C SER A 112 -9.18 -24.01 -27.26
N LEU A 113 -9.20 -23.62 -25.98
CA LEU A 113 -10.02 -24.27 -24.94
C LEU A 113 -11.53 -24.15 -25.18
N ARG A 114 -11.96 -23.20 -26.02
CA ARG A 114 -13.37 -23.05 -26.44
C ARG A 114 -13.73 -23.85 -27.69
N THR A 115 -12.77 -24.19 -28.55
CA THR A 115 -13.01 -24.98 -29.76
C THR A 115 -13.02 -26.49 -29.53
N HIS A 116 -12.52 -26.97 -28.38
CA HIS A 116 -12.54 -28.39 -28.00
C HIS A 116 -13.11 -28.58 -26.59
N HIS A 117 -14.22 -29.30 -26.48
CA HIS A 117 -14.78 -29.71 -25.19
C HIS A 117 -13.84 -30.70 -24.47
N SER A 118 -13.21 -30.28 -23.37
CA SER A 118 -13.13 -31.01 -22.09
C SER A 118 -12.01 -30.50 -21.18
N GLU A 119 -12.15 -30.73 -19.88
CA GLU A 119 -11.12 -30.48 -18.86
C GLU A 119 -10.02 -31.57 -18.84
N GLN A 120 -9.81 -32.29 -19.96
CA GLN A 120 -9.02 -33.54 -20.01
C GLN A 120 -8.02 -33.63 -21.19
N MET A 121 -7.40 -32.51 -21.61
CA MET A 121 -6.25 -32.58 -22.53
C MET A 121 -5.05 -33.29 -21.90
N SER A 122 -4.54 -34.33 -22.56
CA SER A 122 -3.38 -35.10 -22.11
C SER A 122 -2.07 -34.30 -22.22
N SER A 123 -1.01 -34.81 -21.58
CA SER A 123 0.36 -34.28 -21.69
C SER A 123 0.87 -34.31 -23.14
N SER A 124 0.51 -35.34 -23.90
CA SER A 124 0.81 -35.49 -25.34
C SER A 124 0.13 -34.42 -26.19
N ASP A 125 -1.15 -34.12 -25.95
CA ASP A 125 -1.93 -33.19 -26.79
C ASP A 125 -1.42 -31.75 -26.63
N ARG A 126 -1.11 -31.35 -25.39
CA ARG A 126 -0.49 -30.05 -25.10
C ARG A 126 0.86 -29.91 -25.78
N ARG A 127 1.65 -30.99 -25.82
CA ARG A 127 2.96 -31.01 -26.51
C ARG A 127 2.81 -30.91 -28.02
N SER A 128 1.82 -31.59 -28.60
CA SER A 128 1.48 -31.50 -30.03
C SER A 128 1.08 -30.06 -30.40
N TYR A 129 0.23 -29.42 -29.60
CA TYR A 129 -0.19 -28.02 -29.79
C TYR A 129 0.96 -27.02 -29.64
N LEU A 130 1.87 -27.22 -28.68
CA LEU A 130 3.08 -26.39 -28.54
C LEU A 130 4.03 -26.54 -29.73
N VAL A 131 4.08 -27.71 -30.37
CA VAL A 131 4.87 -27.95 -31.58
C VAL A 131 4.20 -27.35 -32.82
N SER A 132 2.88 -27.48 -32.99
CA SER A 132 2.18 -26.92 -34.15
C SER A 132 2.17 -25.40 -34.19
N ASN A 133 2.10 -24.75 -33.02
CA ASN A 133 2.03 -23.28 -32.90
C ASN A 133 3.37 -22.64 -32.50
N ILE A 134 4.48 -23.40 -32.57
CA ILE A 134 5.80 -22.95 -32.12
C ILE A 134 6.29 -21.67 -32.81
N ASN A 135 5.84 -21.45 -34.06
CA ASN A 135 6.16 -20.27 -34.88
C ASN A 135 5.38 -19.02 -34.46
N GLU A 136 4.17 -19.16 -33.92
CA GLU A 136 3.41 -18.02 -33.38
C GLU A 136 3.92 -17.66 -31.99
N ILE A 137 4.16 -18.68 -31.16
CA ILE A 137 4.75 -18.51 -29.82
C ILE A 137 6.12 -17.83 -29.90
N SER A 138 6.98 -18.21 -30.85
CA SER A 138 8.29 -17.58 -31.05
C SER A 138 8.23 -16.14 -31.56
N GLN A 139 7.11 -15.70 -32.16
CA GLN A 139 6.88 -14.30 -32.54
C GLN A 139 6.38 -13.45 -31.36
N VAL A 140 5.66 -14.03 -30.40
CA VAL A 140 5.16 -13.31 -29.21
C VAL A 140 6.22 -13.25 -28.09
N LEU A 141 7.07 -14.28 -27.95
CA LEU A 141 8.12 -14.33 -26.91
C LEU A 141 9.06 -13.10 -26.84
N PRO A 142 9.60 -12.56 -27.95
CA PRO A 142 10.41 -11.34 -27.92
C PRO A 142 9.64 -10.13 -27.39
N ASN A 143 8.36 -10.01 -27.75
CA ASN A 143 7.49 -8.92 -27.29
C ASN A 143 7.19 -9.02 -25.79
N ILE A 144 7.06 -10.23 -25.24
CA ILE A 144 6.91 -10.46 -23.80
C ILE A 144 8.20 -10.08 -23.06
N HIS A 145 9.36 -10.58 -23.51
CA HIS A 145 10.64 -10.24 -22.87
C HIS A 145 10.92 -8.74 -22.91
N GLN A 146 10.60 -8.05 -24.02
CA GLN A 146 10.72 -6.60 -24.10
C GLN A 146 9.72 -5.87 -23.18
N PHE A 147 8.47 -6.34 -23.09
CA PHE A 147 7.45 -5.77 -22.21
C PHE A 147 7.82 -5.88 -20.72
N ASP A 148 8.30 -7.05 -20.28
CA ASP A 148 8.73 -7.27 -18.90
C ASP A 148 10.04 -6.52 -18.59
N HIS A 149 10.96 -6.44 -19.55
CA HIS A 149 12.16 -5.59 -19.42
C HIS A 149 11.79 -4.10 -19.24
N ASN A 150 10.85 -3.59 -20.04
CA ASN A 150 10.35 -2.22 -19.93
C ASN A 150 9.69 -1.96 -18.56
N LYS A 151 8.96 -2.94 -18.00
CA LYS A 151 8.39 -2.84 -16.65
C LYS A 151 9.44 -2.86 -15.55
N GLN A 152 10.46 -3.70 -15.67
CA GLN A 152 11.61 -3.71 -14.74
C GLN A 152 12.41 -2.41 -14.82
N GLN A 153 12.51 -1.80 -16.00
CA GLN A 153 13.03 -0.43 -16.15
C GLN A 153 12.14 0.60 -15.48
N LEU A 154 10.80 0.49 -15.58
CA LEU A 154 9.87 1.40 -14.89
C LEU A 154 9.98 1.31 -13.36
N LEU A 155 10.13 0.11 -12.78
CA LEU A 155 10.39 -0.04 -11.34
C LEU A 155 11.67 0.68 -10.91
N ARG A 156 12.78 0.50 -11.66
CA ARG A 156 14.04 1.21 -11.41
C ARG A 156 13.92 2.72 -11.61
N TYR A 157 13.13 3.16 -12.58
CA TYR A 157 12.87 4.58 -12.84
C TYR A 157 12.08 5.23 -11.70
N ILE A 158 11.07 4.54 -11.15
CA ILE A 158 10.39 4.95 -9.91
C ILE A 158 11.41 5.07 -8.77
N ASP A 159 12.18 4.02 -8.50
CA ASP A 159 13.09 3.97 -7.34
C ASP A 159 14.18 5.06 -7.35
N THR A 160 14.76 5.32 -8.52
CA THR A 160 15.77 6.37 -8.73
C THR A 160 15.21 7.79 -8.79
N ASN A 161 13.89 7.97 -8.94
CA ASN A 161 13.24 9.30 -8.95
C ASN A 161 12.49 9.62 -7.65
N ILE A 162 12.65 8.81 -6.59
CA ILE A 162 12.12 9.12 -5.26
C ILE A 162 12.78 10.39 -4.72
N ILE A 163 11.98 11.42 -4.46
CA ILE A 163 12.48 12.69 -3.91
C ILE A 163 13.05 12.41 -2.51
N GLY A 164 14.36 12.56 -2.40
CA GLY A 164 15.14 12.31 -1.18
C GLY A 164 15.73 10.90 -1.03
N LYS A 165 15.74 10.06 -2.09
CA LYS A 165 16.37 8.71 -2.09
C LYS A 165 17.82 8.71 -1.59
N ASP A 166 18.57 9.77 -1.88
CA ASP A 166 20.00 9.92 -1.52
C ASP A 166 20.25 11.00 -0.45
N VAL A 167 19.24 11.36 0.35
CA VAL A 167 19.44 12.26 1.49
C VAL A 167 20.35 11.60 2.53
N ILE A 168 21.37 12.35 2.95
CA ILE A 168 22.23 11.98 4.08
C ILE A 168 21.71 12.67 5.34
N ILE A 169 21.32 11.88 6.34
CA ILE A 169 21.08 12.38 7.71
C ILE A 169 22.37 12.29 8.53
N GLN A 170 22.51 13.16 9.51
CA GLN A 170 23.59 13.07 10.51
C GLN A 170 23.05 12.35 11.74
N THR A 171 23.75 11.31 12.21
CA THR A 171 23.42 10.58 13.43
C THR A 171 24.61 10.62 14.39
N LEU A 172 24.43 10.14 15.63
CA LEU A 172 25.54 10.00 16.59
C LEU A 172 26.72 9.15 16.02
N TRP A 173 26.43 8.28 15.06
CA TRP A 173 27.38 7.33 14.48
C TRP A 173 27.98 7.81 13.15
N GLY A 174 27.80 9.09 12.83
CA GLY A 174 28.23 9.75 11.60
C GLY A 174 27.10 9.90 10.57
N PRO A 175 27.44 10.30 9.33
CA PRO A 175 26.46 10.39 8.25
C PRO A 175 25.85 9.02 7.92
N ARG A 176 24.57 9.00 7.55
CA ARG A 176 23.82 7.83 7.06
C ARG A 176 22.93 8.19 5.88
N LYS A 177 22.86 7.32 4.87
CA LYS A 177 21.84 7.43 3.81
C LYS A 177 20.47 7.10 4.40
N ALA A 178 19.50 7.98 4.21
CA ALA A 178 18.13 7.78 4.67
C ALA A 178 17.42 6.76 3.78
N ILE A 179 17.05 5.62 4.34
CA ILE A 179 16.28 4.56 3.66
C ILE A 179 14.86 4.58 4.22
N TYR A 180 13.88 4.96 3.41
CA TYR A 180 12.50 5.12 3.87
C TYR A 180 11.71 3.81 3.77
N ALA A 181 11.16 3.34 4.89
CA ALA A 181 10.45 2.06 4.98
C ALA A 181 9.06 2.16 5.66
N ASP A 182 8.49 3.36 5.79
CA ASP A 182 7.11 3.60 6.30
C ASP A 182 6.09 3.88 5.17
N TYR A 183 6.25 3.26 4.00
CA TYR A 183 5.35 3.44 2.85
C TYR A 183 3.86 3.15 3.15
N THR A 184 3.57 2.35 4.18
CA THR A 184 2.21 2.09 4.68
C THR A 184 1.54 3.33 5.33
N ALA A 185 2.31 4.31 5.79
CA ALA A 185 1.79 5.59 6.28
C ALA A 185 1.63 6.62 5.17
N SER A 186 2.65 6.79 4.32
CA SER A 186 2.63 7.71 3.17
C SER A 186 3.65 7.25 2.13
N GLY A 187 3.36 7.52 0.86
CA GLY A 187 4.37 7.46 -0.19
C GLY A 187 5.36 8.62 -0.11
N ARG A 188 6.37 8.56 -0.98
CA ARG A 188 7.32 9.65 -1.25
C ARG A 188 6.94 10.34 -2.57
N GLY A 189 7.29 11.61 -2.73
CA GLY A 189 7.13 12.33 -4.01
C GLY A 189 8.08 11.77 -5.08
N LEU A 190 7.74 11.97 -6.36
CA LEU A 190 8.53 11.54 -7.51
C LEU A 190 8.92 12.74 -8.37
N THR A 191 10.22 12.87 -8.68
CA THR A 191 10.78 14.05 -9.36
C THR A 191 10.07 14.36 -10.68
N PHE A 192 9.77 13.34 -11.49
CA PHE A 192 9.11 13.53 -12.79
C PHE A 192 7.63 13.94 -12.68
N LEU A 193 6.90 13.52 -11.63
CA LEU A 193 5.52 13.94 -11.39
C LEU A 193 5.46 15.39 -10.90
N GLU A 194 6.34 15.76 -9.97
CA GLU A 194 6.41 17.14 -9.49
C GLU A 194 6.90 18.09 -10.58
N GLN A 195 7.88 17.68 -11.40
CA GLN A 195 8.28 18.46 -12.58
C GLN A 195 7.14 18.62 -13.58
N TYR A 196 6.34 17.58 -13.83
CA TYR A 196 5.16 17.68 -14.70
C TYR A 196 4.15 18.69 -14.14
N ILE A 197 3.87 18.66 -12.84
CA ILE A 197 2.94 19.58 -12.18
C ILE A 197 3.46 21.04 -12.23
N LEU A 198 4.75 21.25 -11.94
CA LEU A 198 5.41 22.56 -12.04
C LEU A 198 5.41 23.12 -13.47
N THR A 199 5.53 22.27 -14.50
CA THR A 199 5.71 22.70 -15.90
C THR A 199 4.40 22.81 -16.69
N TYR A 200 3.42 21.92 -16.42
CA TYR A 200 2.22 21.76 -17.26
C TYR A 200 0.89 21.93 -16.52
N VAL A 201 0.88 21.95 -15.18
CA VAL A 201 -0.35 22.12 -14.40
C VAL A 201 -0.43 23.52 -13.78
N LEU A 202 0.58 23.91 -12.99
CA LEU A 202 0.56 25.20 -12.29
C LEU A 202 0.56 26.43 -13.21
N PRO A 203 1.28 26.48 -14.36
CA PRO A 203 1.25 27.65 -15.25
C PRO A 203 -0.10 27.94 -15.92
N PHE A 204 -1.01 26.95 -15.94
CA PHE A 204 -2.36 27.07 -16.49
C PHE A 204 -3.45 27.00 -15.41
N TYR A 205 -3.06 27.09 -14.12
CA TYR A 205 -3.97 26.94 -13.00
C TYR A 205 -4.94 28.11 -12.90
N ALA A 206 -6.24 27.80 -12.81
CA ALA A 206 -7.27 28.70 -12.33
C ALA A 206 -8.35 27.89 -11.59
N ASN A 207 -9.23 28.58 -10.86
CA ASN A 207 -10.34 27.89 -10.19
C ASN A 207 -11.32 27.29 -11.22
N THR A 208 -12.01 26.22 -10.84
CA THR A 208 -13.08 25.59 -11.64
C THR A 208 -14.32 26.50 -11.76
N HIS A 209 -15.37 26.03 -12.44
CA HIS A 209 -16.66 26.72 -12.59
C HIS A 209 -16.66 27.98 -13.50
N SER A 210 -15.66 28.13 -14.38
CA SER A 210 -15.68 29.12 -15.46
C SER A 210 -15.09 28.54 -16.75
N GLU A 211 -15.94 28.13 -17.71
CA GLU A 211 -15.47 27.53 -18.96
C GLU A 211 -15.04 28.59 -20.00
N ASN A 212 -15.42 29.85 -19.80
CA ASN A 212 -15.20 30.96 -20.72
C ASN A 212 -13.76 31.51 -20.74
N ASN A 213 -12.83 30.92 -19.98
CA ASN A 213 -11.41 31.30 -20.01
C ASN A 213 -10.52 30.05 -20.09
N ALA A 214 -9.40 30.16 -20.82
CA ALA A 214 -8.57 29.02 -21.19
C ALA A 214 -7.96 28.27 -19.99
N PHE A 215 -7.61 28.97 -18.90
CA PHE A 215 -6.91 28.38 -17.76
C PHE A 215 -7.89 27.58 -16.88
N ALA A 216 -9.08 28.11 -16.61
CA ALA A 216 -10.12 27.40 -15.87
C ALA A 216 -10.69 26.22 -16.69
N LEU A 217 -10.83 26.37 -18.01
CA LEU A 217 -11.16 25.27 -18.91
C LEU A 217 -10.09 24.17 -18.88
N GLN A 218 -8.81 24.52 -19.00
CA GLN A 218 -7.70 23.57 -18.95
C GLN A 218 -7.60 22.85 -17.60
N THR A 219 -7.75 23.60 -16.51
CA THR A 219 -7.71 23.08 -15.15
C THR A 219 -8.89 22.14 -14.85
N THR A 220 -10.09 22.48 -15.33
CA THR A 220 -11.27 21.60 -15.27
C THR A 220 -11.04 20.33 -16.09
N ARG A 221 -10.53 20.43 -17.33
CA ARG A 221 -10.22 19.27 -18.18
C ARG A 221 -9.21 18.31 -17.56
N PHE A 222 -8.13 18.82 -16.97
CA PHE A 222 -7.16 17.97 -16.25
C PHE A 222 -7.80 17.23 -15.06
N ARG A 223 -8.66 17.91 -14.30
CA ARG A 223 -9.36 17.33 -13.14
C ARG A 223 -10.30 16.20 -13.53
N GLU A 224 -11.13 16.41 -14.54
CA GLU A 224 -12.10 15.39 -14.98
C GLU A 224 -11.42 14.26 -15.79
N SER A 225 -10.29 14.55 -16.46
CA SER A 225 -9.40 13.51 -17.01
C SER A 225 -8.79 12.63 -15.91
N ALA A 226 -8.37 13.22 -14.79
CA ALA A 226 -7.90 12.45 -13.63
C ALA A 226 -9.02 11.58 -13.03
N ARG A 227 -10.26 12.09 -12.97
CA ARG A 227 -11.43 11.29 -12.55
C ARG A 227 -11.70 10.12 -13.50
N ALA A 228 -11.65 10.35 -14.82
CA ALA A 228 -11.83 9.31 -15.83
C ALA A 228 -10.75 8.22 -15.76
N ILE A 229 -9.48 8.61 -15.57
CA ILE A 229 -8.37 7.67 -15.34
C ILE A 229 -8.64 6.81 -14.09
N ILE A 230 -9.07 7.43 -12.98
CA ILE A 230 -9.39 6.69 -11.74
C ILE A 230 -10.55 5.71 -11.99
N LYS A 231 -11.65 6.13 -12.65
CA LYS A 231 -12.78 5.25 -13.01
C LYS A 231 -12.32 4.04 -13.83
N GLN A 232 -11.49 4.25 -14.85
CA GLN A 232 -10.91 3.18 -15.67
C GLN A 232 -10.02 2.23 -14.85
N CYS A 233 -9.17 2.78 -13.98
CA CYS A 233 -8.25 1.97 -13.16
C CYS A 233 -8.95 1.10 -12.11
N VAL A 234 -10.14 1.48 -11.63
CA VAL A 234 -10.89 0.73 -10.60
C VAL A 234 -12.06 -0.11 -11.15
N ASN A 235 -12.19 -0.22 -12.48
CA ASN A 235 -13.32 -0.88 -13.15
C ASN A 235 -14.69 -0.32 -12.71
N ALA A 236 -14.81 1.01 -12.65
CA ALA A 236 -16.08 1.71 -12.39
C ALA A 236 -16.97 1.77 -13.65
N THR A 237 -18.29 1.67 -13.48
CA THR A 237 -19.28 1.84 -14.57
C THR A 237 -20.00 3.19 -14.49
N ASP A 238 -20.95 3.44 -15.40
CA ASP A 238 -21.83 4.61 -15.31
C ASP A 238 -22.74 4.61 -14.05
N ASP A 239 -22.84 3.49 -13.32
CA ASP A 239 -23.52 3.41 -12.02
C ASP A 239 -22.62 3.84 -10.85
N ASP A 240 -21.34 4.11 -11.10
CA ASP A 240 -20.35 4.52 -10.10
C ASP A 240 -20.02 6.02 -10.20
N VAL A 241 -19.67 6.58 -9.05
CA VAL A 241 -19.08 7.92 -8.90
C VAL A 241 -17.74 7.84 -8.19
N VAL A 242 -16.83 8.72 -8.56
CA VAL A 242 -15.55 9.00 -7.88
C VAL A 242 -15.65 10.41 -7.34
N ILE A 243 -15.45 10.60 -6.05
CA ILE A 243 -15.50 11.89 -5.35
C ILE A 243 -14.13 12.15 -4.70
N PHE A 244 -13.57 13.34 -4.92
CA PHE A 244 -12.33 13.82 -4.32
C PHE A 244 -12.61 14.42 -2.93
N THR A 245 -12.17 13.74 -1.86
CA THR A 245 -12.60 14.04 -0.47
C THR A 245 -11.55 14.78 0.38
N GLY A 246 -10.39 15.12 -0.18
CA GLY A 246 -9.36 15.85 0.55
C GLY A 246 -8.52 14.94 1.45
N ALA A 247 -8.87 14.85 2.74
CA ALA A 247 -8.02 14.21 3.75
C ALA A 247 -8.11 12.66 3.78
N GLY A 248 -7.69 12.03 2.69
CA GLY A 248 -7.52 10.57 2.58
C GLY A 248 -8.82 9.76 2.72
N SER A 249 -8.69 8.49 3.09
CA SER A 249 -9.84 7.61 3.35
C SER A 249 -10.67 8.08 4.55
N THR A 250 -10.06 8.73 5.55
CA THR A 250 -10.78 9.33 6.68
C THR A 250 -11.88 10.29 6.22
N ALA A 251 -11.56 11.23 5.32
CA ALA A 251 -12.57 12.15 4.79
C ALA A 251 -13.59 11.44 3.87
N ALA A 252 -13.19 10.38 3.16
CA ALA A 252 -14.13 9.56 2.39
C ALA A 252 -15.13 8.81 3.27
N ILE A 253 -14.70 8.29 4.42
CA ILE A 253 -15.56 7.56 5.37
C ILE A 253 -16.52 8.53 6.06
N ASN A 254 -16.05 9.68 6.58
CA ASN A 254 -16.93 10.70 7.19
C ASN A 254 -17.99 11.18 6.17
N LYS A 255 -17.59 11.57 4.96
CA LYS A 255 -18.53 11.93 3.88
C LYS A 255 -19.55 10.83 3.60
N THR A 256 -19.17 9.56 3.71
CA THR A 256 -20.10 8.43 3.52
C THR A 256 -21.10 8.31 4.65
N VAL A 257 -20.70 8.57 5.89
CA VAL A 257 -21.61 8.69 7.05
C VAL A 257 -22.63 9.83 6.83
N ASP A 258 -22.19 10.98 6.32
CA ASP A 258 -23.06 12.12 5.99
C ASP A 258 -24.06 11.81 4.86
N ILE A 259 -23.60 11.16 3.78
CA ILE A 259 -24.42 10.73 2.64
C ILE A 259 -25.52 9.74 3.08
N LEU A 260 -25.17 8.84 4.00
CA LEU A 260 -26.09 7.85 4.58
C LEU A 260 -27.02 8.44 5.66
N GLN A 261 -26.81 9.69 6.06
CA GLN A 261 -27.63 10.44 7.00
C GLN A 261 -27.77 9.76 8.38
N LEU A 262 -26.71 9.10 8.88
CA LEU A 262 -26.71 8.38 10.16
C LEU A 262 -26.83 9.29 11.41
N GLN A 263 -26.80 10.61 11.23
CA GLN A 263 -27.19 11.62 12.21
C GLN A 263 -28.73 11.76 12.39
N ASN A 264 -29.53 11.13 11.52
CA ASN A 264 -30.98 11.02 11.70
C ASN A 264 -31.30 9.80 12.58
N ASP A 265 -31.93 10.04 13.74
CA ASP A 265 -32.32 9.00 14.70
C ASP A 265 -33.11 7.84 14.07
N GLU A 266 -34.02 8.10 13.14
CA GLU A 266 -34.84 7.07 12.48
C GLU A 266 -33.96 6.11 11.66
N ILE A 267 -33.08 6.67 10.83
CA ILE A 267 -32.15 5.90 9.98
C ILE A 267 -31.14 5.17 10.85
N ARG A 268 -30.55 5.84 11.84
CA ARG A 268 -29.55 5.28 12.75
C ARG A 268 -30.11 4.11 13.56
N ASN A 269 -31.26 4.30 14.20
CA ASN A 269 -31.84 3.29 15.07
C ASN A 269 -32.29 2.05 14.27
N HIS A 270 -32.63 2.22 12.98
CA HIS A 270 -32.93 1.15 12.04
C HIS A 270 -31.68 0.53 11.34
N THR A 271 -30.47 1.04 11.59
CA THR A 271 -29.22 0.56 10.96
C THR A 271 -28.36 -0.27 11.92
N VAL A 272 -27.56 -1.17 11.36
CA VAL A 272 -26.47 -1.90 12.03
C VAL A 272 -25.21 -1.86 11.16
N VAL A 273 -24.06 -1.60 11.76
CA VAL A 273 -22.74 -1.53 11.10
C VAL A 273 -21.84 -2.66 11.61
N PHE A 274 -21.33 -3.48 10.71
CA PHE A 274 -20.32 -4.51 10.98
C PHE A 274 -18.93 -4.06 10.58
N VAL A 275 -17.95 -4.29 11.46
CA VAL A 275 -16.51 -4.07 11.22
C VAL A 275 -15.70 -5.34 11.51
N SER A 276 -14.47 -5.42 10.98
CA SER A 276 -13.54 -6.49 11.34
C SER A 276 -12.78 -6.15 12.63
N THR A 277 -12.01 -7.12 13.14
CA THR A 277 -11.00 -6.89 14.18
C THR A 277 -9.82 -6.05 13.71
N LEU A 278 -9.49 -6.08 12.42
CA LEU A 278 -8.27 -5.53 11.80
C LEU A 278 -8.34 -4.02 11.49
N GLU A 279 -9.46 -3.36 11.77
CA GLU A 279 -9.74 -2.00 11.27
C GLU A 279 -8.81 -0.90 11.82
N HIS A 280 -8.51 0.05 10.95
CA HIS A 280 -7.88 1.33 11.29
C HIS A 280 -8.93 2.28 11.90
N HIS A 281 -8.53 3.17 12.82
CA HIS A 281 -9.42 4.08 13.53
C HIS A 281 -10.33 4.92 12.61
N SER A 282 -9.89 5.26 11.40
CA SER A 282 -10.72 5.98 10.41
C SER A 282 -11.94 5.20 9.94
N ASN A 283 -11.93 3.87 10.06
CA ASN A 283 -13.04 2.97 9.72
C ASN A 283 -13.73 2.38 10.98
N ILE A 284 -13.45 2.96 12.16
CA ILE A 284 -14.13 2.64 13.42
C ILE A 284 -14.88 3.88 13.90
N LEU A 285 -14.13 4.94 14.23
CA LEU A 285 -14.65 6.10 14.97
C LEU A 285 -15.79 6.84 14.24
N PRO A 286 -15.71 7.16 12.92
CA PRO A 286 -16.80 7.89 12.25
C PRO A 286 -18.13 7.13 12.23
N TRP A 287 -18.11 5.80 12.32
CA TRP A 287 -19.32 5.00 12.45
C TRP A 287 -19.79 4.94 13.90
N GLN A 288 -18.87 4.66 14.84
CA GLN A 288 -19.18 4.48 16.26
C GLN A 288 -19.72 5.78 16.90
N GLU A 289 -19.14 6.94 16.59
CA GLU A 289 -19.55 8.25 17.13
C GLU A 289 -20.95 8.70 16.65
N THR A 290 -21.56 8.03 15.66
CA THR A 290 -22.98 8.29 15.32
C THR A 290 -23.95 7.81 16.40
N GLY A 291 -23.55 6.80 17.19
CA GLY A 291 -24.44 6.03 18.08
C GLY A 291 -25.20 4.89 17.39
N VAL A 292 -24.82 4.49 16.16
CA VAL A 292 -25.39 3.32 15.46
C VAL A 292 -25.05 2.02 16.19
N GLU A 293 -25.87 0.98 16.02
CA GLU A 293 -25.52 -0.35 16.52
C GLU A 293 -24.30 -0.88 15.76
N PHE A 294 -23.16 -0.95 16.47
CA PHE A 294 -21.84 -1.17 15.88
C PHE A 294 -21.23 -2.47 16.41
N ILE A 295 -20.86 -3.39 15.50
CA ILE A 295 -20.56 -4.78 15.83
C ILE A 295 -19.22 -5.21 15.22
N ARG A 296 -18.25 -5.50 16.09
CA ARG A 296 -16.96 -6.11 15.73
C ARG A 296 -17.14 -7.60 15.48
N ILE A 297 -16.91 -8.06 14.25
CA ILE A 297 -16.88 -9.49 13.90
C ILE A 297 -15.47 -10.01 14.22
N PRO A 298 -15.35 -11.10 15.02
CA PRO A 298 -14.07 -11.66 15.42
C PRO A 298 -13.33 -12.34 14.27
N ASN A 299 -12.05 -12.61 14.49
CA ASN A 299 -11.28 -13.51 13.63
C ASN A 299 -11.61 -14.98 13.91
N ASN A 300 -11.46 -15.79 12.87
CA ASN A 300 -11.41 -17.24 12.94
C ASN A 300 -10.04 -17.74 13.46
N LYS A 301 -9.87 -19.06 13.53
CA LYS A 301 -8.62 -19.70 13.96
C LYS A 301 -7.40 -19.46 13.07
N THR A 302 -7.56 -18.91 11.86
CA THR A 302 -6.45 -18.51 10.96
C THR A 302 -6.18 -17.01 11.00
N GLY A 303 -6.78 -16.26 11.95
CA GLY A 303 -6.60 -14.82 12.09
C GLY A 303 -7.22 -13.97 10.96
N LEU A 304 -8.22 -14.52 10.26
CA LEU A 304 -9.01 -13.83 9.23
C LEU A 304 -10.46 -13.66 9.71
N LEU A 305 -11.18 -12.67 9.16
CA LEU A 305 -12.60 -12.41 9.47
C LEU A 305 -13.45 -13.70 9.45
N ASP A 306 -14.14 -14.01 10.55
CA ASP A 306 -14.98 -15.21 10.60
C ASP A 306 -16.28 -15.04 9.78
N GLN A 307 -16.26 -15.57 8.57
CA GLN A 307 -17.39 -15.52 7.64
C GLN A 307 -18.62 -16.30 8.12
N ASN A 308 -18.48 -17.28 9.02
CA ASN A 308 -19.63 -18.00 9.58
C ASN A 308 -20.34 -17.17 10.65
N ILE A 309 -19.57 -16.50 11.53
CA ILE A 309 -20.11 -15.57 12.52
C ILE A 309 -20.74 -14.36 11.83
N LEU A 310 -20.09 -13.81 10.78
CA LEU A 310 -20.69 -12.80 9.92
C LEU A 310 -22.01 -13.30 9.30
N LYS A 311 -22.02 -14.48 8.66
CA LYS A 311 -23.23 -15.07 8.06
C LYS A 311 -24.39 -15.20 9.04
N ASN A 312 -24.11 -15.71 10.24
CA ASN A 312 -25.13 -15.88 11.29
C ASN A 312 -25.68 -14.53 11.79
N LYS A 313 -24.82 -13.50 11.91
CA LYS A 313 -25.24 -12.14 12.23
C LYS A 313 -26.05 -11.51 11.09
N LEU A 314 -25.63 -11.66 9.84
CA LEU A 314 -26.37 -11.18 8.67
C LEU A 314 -27.81 -11.74 8.62
N ILE A 315 -27.96 -13.06 8.82
CA ILE A 315 -29.28 -13.73 8.93
C ILE A 315 -30.11 -13.11 10.07
N TYR A 316 -29.53 -12.99 11.27
CA TYR A 316 -30.22 -12.46 12.45
C TYR A 316 -30.75 -11.03 12.24
N TYR A 317 -29.91 -10.11 11.73
CA TYR A 317 -30.32 -8.73 11.52
C TYR A 317 -31.23 -8.53 10.30
N ARG A 318 -31.16 -9.40 9.28
CA ARG A 318 -32.08 -9.38 8.13
C ARG A 318 -33.47 -9.91 8.51
N ASP A 319 -33.54 -11.09 9.13
CA ASP A 319 -34.78 -11.84 9.26
C ASP A 319 -35.51 -11.58 10.59
N GLN A 320 -34.77 -11.41 11.69
CA GLN A 320 -35.33 -11.27 13.04
C GLN A 320 -35.43 -9.80 13.46
N VAL A 321 -34.32 -9.05 13.43
CA VAL A 321 -34.29 -7.63 13.83
C VAL A 321 -34.80 -6.70 12.71
N LYS A 322 -34.64 -7.12 11.45
CA LYS A 322 -35.05 -6.40 10.22
C LYS A 322 -34.45 -4.98 10.13
N LYS A 323 -33.13 -4.89 10.28
CA LYS A 323 -32.36 -3.64 10.13
C LYS A 323 -31.77 -3.47 8.73
N SER A 324 -31.47 -2.22 8.36
CA SER A 324 -30.57 -1.95 7.24
C SER A 324 -29.15 -2.33 7.65
N ILE A 325 -28.52 -3.22 6.87
CA ILE A 325 -27.19 -3.75 7.17
C ILE A 325 -26.13 -3.00 6.36
N ILE A 326 -25.09 -2.54 7.05
CA ILE A 326 -23.84 -2.05 6.48
C ILE A 326 -22.71 -2.95 7.00
N CYS A 327 -21.82 -3.35 6.11
CA CYS A 327 -20.52 -3.92 6.44
C CYS A 327 -19.44 -2.97 5.93
N THR A 328 -18.45 -2.64 6.77
CA THR A 328 -17.31 -1.82 6.37
C THR A 328 -16.01 -2.44 6.88
N PHE A 329 -15.14 -2.85 5.95
CA PHE A 329 -13.96 -3.65 6.24
C PHE A 329 -12.72 -3.10 5.53
N ASN A 330 -11.53 -3.32 6.05
CA ASN A 330 -10.29 -3.02 5.31
C ASN A 330 -9.96 -4.11 4.29
N ALA A 331 -9.44 -3.72 3.13
CA ALA A 331 -8.98 -4.66 2.10
C ALA A 331 -7.61 -5.28 2.46
N ALA A 332 -6.79 -4.58 3.24
CA ALA A 332 -5.59 -5.11 3.89
C ALA A 332 -5.25 -4.33 5.15
N SER A 333 -4.76 -5.01 6.19
CA SER A 333 -4.40 -4.37 7.46
C SER A 333 -3.18 -3.46 7.32
N ASN A 334 -3.25 -2.26 7.89
CA ASN A 334 -2.10 -1.35 7.98
C ASN A 334 -1.07 -1.77 9.06
N VAL A 335 -1.36 -2.80 9.86
CA VAL A 335 -0.45 -3.34 10.89
C VAL A 335 0.33 -4.52 10.34
N THR A 336 -0.39 -5.54 9.87
CA THR A 336 0.13 -6.86 9.53
C THR A 336 0.14 -7.15 8.02
N GLY A 337 -0.37 -6.24 7.19
CA GLY A 337 -0.49 -6.43 5.74
C GLY A 337 -1.55 -7.45 5.32
N ILE A 338 -2.14 -8.21 6.25
CA ILE A 338 -3.09 -9.30 5.99
C ILE A 338 -4.26 -8.81 5.14
N GLN A 339 -4.53 -9.52 4.05
CA GLN A 339 -5.52 -9.18 3.05
C GLN A 339 -6.86 -9.88 3.31
N ALA A 340 -7.96 -9.18 3.03
CA ALA A 340 -9.30 -9.76 3.03
C ALA A 340 -9.64 -10.38 1.66
N ASP A 341 -10.46 -11.43 1.63
CA ASP A 341 -11.13 -11.86 0.39
C ASP A 341 -12.29 -10.90 0.08
N VAL A 342 -11.93 -9.74 -0.49
CA VAL A 342 -12.84 -8.64 -0.80
C VAL A 342 -13.99 -9.04 -1.74
N ASN A 343 -13.81 -10.10 -2.54
CA ASN A 343 -14.84 -10.57 -3.46
C ASN A 343 -15.80 -11.50 -2.73
N ARG A 344 -15.29 -12.53 -2.04
CA ARG A 344 -16.13 -13.51 -1.34
C ARG A 344 -16.94 -12.88 -0.21
N ILE A 345 -16.37 -11.90 0.49
CA ILE A 345 -17.06 -11.17 1.56
C ILE A 345 -18.13 -10.24 0.98
N SER A 346 -17.89 -9.54 -0.15
CA SER A 346 -18.93 -8.80 -0.87
C SER A 346 -20.10 -9.71 -1.29
N GLU A 347 -19.82 -10.89 -1.86
CA GLU A 347 -20.87 -11.85 -2.24
C GLU A 347 -21.73 -12.28 -1.05
N LEU A 348 -21.09 -12.58 0.09
CA LEU A 348 -21.78 -13.01 1.30
C LEU A 348 -22.67 -11.90 1.87
N VAL A 349 -22.22 -10.65 1.91
CA VAL A 349 -23.01 -9.53 2.42
C VAL A 349 -24.22 -9.24 1.51
N HIS A 350 -24.04 -9.32 0.19
CA HIS A 350 -25.13 -9.17 -0.77
C HIS A 350 -26.14 -10.33 -0.76
N GLU A 351 -25.73 -11.58 -0.47
CA GLU A 351 -26.64 -12.73 -0.28
C GLU A 351 -27.69 -12.46 0.83
N TYR A 352 -27.35 -11.61 1.79
CA TYR A 352 -28.21 -11.19 2.90
C TYR A 352 -28.72 -9.74 2.78
N GLY A 353 -28.57 -9.10 1.62
CA GLY A 353 -29.14 -7.78 1.35
C GLY A 353 -28.49 -6.62 2.12
N GLY A 354 -27.31 -6.82 2.71
CA GLY A 354 -26.51 -5.74 3.27
C GLY A 354 -25.72 -4.98 2.20
N ARG A 355 -25.24 -3.79 2.55
CA ARG A 355 -24.28 -3.01 1.74
C ARG A 355 -22.86 -3.27 2.20
N ILE A 356 -21.89 -3.23 1.29
CA ILE A 356 -20.48 -3.52 1.56
C ILE A 356 -19.55 -2.37 1.12
N PHE A 357 -18.85 -1.81 2.11
CA PHE A 357 -17.86 -0.75 1.94
C PHE A 357 -16.44 -1.27 2.27
N TRP A 358 -15.42 -0.76 1.58
CA TRP A 358 -14.03 -1.20 1.78
C TRP A 358 -13.02 -0.06 1.98
N ASP A 359 -12.29 -0.05 3.09
CA ASP A 359 -11.10 0.80 3.24
C ASP A 359 -9.89 0.15 2.53
N TYR A 360 -9.53 0.72 1.38
CA TYR A 360 -8.36 0.33 0.60
C TYR A 360 -7.12 1.14 0.94
N ALA A 361 -7.09 1.97 2.00
CA ALA A 361 -5.98 2.87 2.30
C ALA A 361 -4.59 2.22 2.33
N ALA A 362 -4.42 1.07 2.99
CA ALA A 362 -3.15 0.34 2.98
C ALA A 362 -2.94 -0.48 1.71
N ALA A 363 -4.03 -0.96 1.09
CA ALA A 363 -3.99 -1.91 -0.02
C ALA A 363 -3.82 -1.27 -1.40
N ALA A 364 -4.42 -0.09 -1.63
CA ALA A 364 -4.54 0.57 -2.93
C ALA A 364 -3.23 0.77 -3.73
N PRO A 365 -2.06 1.05 -3.10
CA PRO A 365 -0.79 1.13 -3.84
C PRO A 365 -0.31 -0.20 -4.42
N TYR A 366 -0.82 -1.33 -3.90
CA TYR A 366 -0.30 -2.68 -4.14
C TYR A 366 -1.30 -3.59 -4.89
N VAL A 367 -2.56 -3.65 -4.43
CA VAL A 367 -3.57 -4.60 -4.93
C VAL A 367 -4.42 -4.04 -6.06
N ARG A 368 -5.04 -4.92 -6.85
CA ARG A 368 -6.14 -4.53 -7.77
C ARG A 368 -7.33 -3.99 -6.99
N ILE A 369 -7.83 -2.84 -7.41
CA ILE A 369 -9.12 -2.29 -6.95
C ILE A 369 -10.12 -2.60 -8.06
N ASP A 370 -11.24 -3.24 -7.71
CA ASP A 370 -12.25 -3.63 -8.68
C ASP A 370 -13.65 -3.42 -8.09
N MET A 371 -14.33 -2.37 -8.55
CA MET A 371 -15.70 -2.03 -8.14
C MET A 371 -16.74 -3.04 -8.67
N ASN A 372 -16.46 -3.72 -9.80
CA ASN A 372 -17.42 -4.51 -10.57
C ASN A 372 -16.87 -5.85 -11.11
N PRO A 373 -16.21 -6.71 -10.29
CA PRO A 373 -15.63 -7.96 -10.80
C PRO A 373 -16.72 -8.97 -11.16
N THR A 374 -17.83 -9.00 -10.42
CA THR A 374 -19.10 -9.66 -10.80
C THR A 374 -20.27 -8.84 -10.23
N LYS A 375 -21.50 -9.09 -10.69
CA LYS A 375 -22.71 -8.47 -10.10
C LYS A 375 -22.94 -8.83 -8.63
N LYS A 376 -22.37 -9.95 -8.14
CA LYS A 376 -22.46 -10.36 -6.72
C LYS A 376 -21.27 -9.87 -5.89
N ALA A 377 -20.09 -9.76 -6.49
CA ALA A 377 -18.85 -9.33 -5.85
C ALA A 377 -18.54 -7.83 -6.05
N ALA A 378 -19.55 -7.04 -6.43
CA ALA A 378 -19.48 -5.59 -6.54
C ALA A 378 -19.21 -4.92 -5.17
N LYS A 379 -18.85 -3.63 -5.19
CA LYS A 379 -18.63 -2.82 -3.99
C LYS A 379 -19.61 -1.65 -4.01
N ASP A 380 -20.25 -1.36 -2.88
CA ASP A 380 -21.11 -0.18 -2.75
C ASP A 380 -20.28 1.09 -2.53
N ALA A 381 -19.17 0.97 -1.81
CA ALA A 381 -18.17 2.02 -1.66
C ALA A 381 -16.75 1.47 -1.46
N VAL A 382 -15.76 2.25 -1.89
CA VAL A 382 -14.32 2.05 -1.68
C VAL A 382 -13.70 3.38 -1.22
N PHE A 383 -12.93 3.34 -0.15
CA PHE A 383 -12.24 4.49 0.44
C PHE A 383 -10.74 4.41 0.18
N ILE A 384 -10.11 5.49 -0.29
CA ILE A 384 -8.69 5.47 -0.69
C ILE A 384 -7.91 6.65 -0.10
N SER A 385 -6.81 6.32 0.58
CA SER A 385 -5.76 7.27 0.97
C SER A 385 -4.67 7.38 -0.09
N THR A 386 -4.95 8.14 -1.16
CA THR A 386 -4.07 8.25 -2.35
C THR A 386 -2.63 8.71 -2.01
N HIS A 387 -2.43 9.41 -0.89
CA HIS A 387 -1.11 9.81 -0.42
C HIS A 387 -0.16 8.65 -0.08
N LYS A 388 -0.67 7.41 0.03
CA LYS A 388 0.12 6.19 0.27
C LYS A 388 0.71 5.58 -1.01
N PHE A 389 0.32 6.06 -2.18
CA PHE A 389 0.95 5.69 -3.45
C PHE A 389 2.34 6.34 -3.54
N VAL A 390 3.29 5.69 -4.21
CA VAL A 390 4.53 6.35 -4.61
C VAL A 390 4.19 7.45 -5.64
N GLY A 391 4.74 8.66 -5.45
CA GLY A 391 4.28 9.88 -6.10
C GLY A 391 3.04 10.54 -5.46
N GLY A 392 2.45 9.92 -4.44
CA GLY A 392 1.16 10.29 -3.85
C GLY A 392 1.09 11.50 -2.90
N PRO A 393 2.16 12.01 -2.25
CA PRO A 393 2.03 13.16 -1.34
C PRO A 393 1.26 14.35 -1.94
N SER A 394 0.45 15.02 -1.11
CA SER A 394 -0.43 16.12 -1.52
C SER A 394 -1.51 15.75 -2.57
N THR A 395 -1.86 14.48 -2.72
CA THR A 395 -3.07 14.03 -3.43
C THR A 395 -4.33 14.15 -2.58
N SER A 396 -5.49 14.14 -3.24
CA SER A 396 -6.80 14.03 -2.58
C SER A 396 -7.12 12.58 -2.20
N GLY A 397 -7.82 12.40 -1.08
CA GLY A 397 -8.56 11.17 -0.78
C GLY A 397 -9.67 10.90 -1.80
N LEU A 398 -10.08 9.64 -1.93
CA LEU A 398 -11.15 9.23 -2.85
C LEU A 398 -12.23 8.45 -2.11
N LEU A 399 -13.47 8.80 -2.38
CA LEU A 399 -14.65 7.96 -2.21
C LEU A 399 -15.06 7.47 -3.61
N ILE A 400 -15.11 6.16 -3.83
CA ILE A 400 -15.62 5.58 -5.08
C ILE A 400 -16.83 4.73 -4.73
N ALA A 401 -18.02 5.06 -5.24
CA ALA A 401 -19.27 4.51 -4.72
C ALA A 401 -20.38 4.39 -5.75
N LYS A 402 -21.33 3.50 -5.49
CA LYS A 402 -22.55 3.31 -6.30
C LYS A 402 -23.47 4.51 -6.15
N LYS A 403 -24.00 5.03 -7.26
CA LYS A 403 -25.04 6.09 -7.28
C LYS A 403 -26.25 5.76 -6.39
N ALA A 404 -26.55 4.48 -6.19
CA ALA A 404 -27.62 3.98 -5.32
C ALA A 404 -27.46 4.29 -3.82
N ILE A 405 -26.27 4.68 -3.32
CA ILE A 405 -26.13 5.09 -1.91
C ILE A 405 -26.55 6.54 -1.65
N PHE A 406 -26.57 7.39 -2.69
CA PHE A 406 -26.73 8.85 -2.61
C PHE A 406 -28.20 9.28 -2.50
N ASN A 407 -28.85 8.87 -1.42
CA ASN A 407 -30.26 9.18 -1.13
C ASN A 407 -30.44 10.57 -0.47
N ASN A 408 -29.34 11.22 -0.09
CA ASN A 408 -29.32 12.56 0.47
C ASN A 408 -29.76 13.63 -0.57
N ARG A 409 -30.70 14.50 -0.18
CA ARG A 409 -31.13 15.68 -0.96
C ARG A 409 -30.18 16.87 -0.80
N VAL A 410 -29.47 16.93 0.33
CA VAL A 410 -28.51 17.98 0.70
C VAL A 410 -27.13 17.32 0.72
N PRO A 411 -26.10 17.88 0.05
CA PRO A 411 -24.77 17.31 0.07
C PRO A 411 -24.12 17.39 1.46
N GLY A 412 -23.18 16.49 1.73
CA GLY A 412 -22.42 16.52 3.00
C GLY A 412 -21.63 17.82 3.14
N ASP A 413 -20.91 18.22 2.08
CA ASP A 413 -20.22 19.51 2.00
C ASP A 413 -21.08 20.54 1.25
N CYS A 414 -21.89 21.31 1.99
CA CYS A 414 -22.65 22.42 1.43
C CYS A 414 -21.74 23.64 1.14
N GLY A 415 -21.64 24.05 -0.12
CA GLY A 415 -20.84 25.21 -0.51
C GLY A 415 -21.06 25.67 -1.94
N GLY A 416 -20.23 26.63 -2.39
CA GLY A 416 -20.16 27.03 -3.80
C GLY A 416 -19.86 25.83 -4.71
N GLY A 417 -20.32 25.88 -5.97
CA GLY A 417 -20.17 24.79 -6.94
C GLY A 417 -21.23 23.68 -6.84
N THR A 418 -21.83 23.44 -5.67
CA THR A 418 -22.83 22.36 -5.47
C THR A 418 -24.25 22.71 -5.95
N VAL A 419 -24.50 23.97 -6.31
CA VAL A 419 -25.82 24.55 -6.55
C VAL A 419 -26.04 24.91 -8.02
N ASN A 420 -27.22 24.57 -8.55
CA ASN A 420 -27.70 25.02 -9.85
C ASN A 420 -28.23 26.46 -9.75
N PHE A 421 -29.01 26.75 -8.69
CA PHE A 421 -29.52 28.10 -8.43
C PHE A 421 -29.79 28.33 -6.94
N VAL A 422 -29.59 29.57 -6.47
CA VAL A 422 -29.88 29.98 -5.09
C VAL A 422 -30.62 31.30 -5.09
N THR A 423 -31.72 31.36 -4.34
CA THR A 423 -32.51 32.56 -4.09
C THR A 423 -32.43 32.93 -2.60
N ARG A 424 -33.00 34.08 -2.23
CA ARG A 424 -33.13 34.52 -0.83
C ARG A 424 -33.98 33.60 0.06
N ARG A 425 -34.63 32.55 -0.47
CA ARG A 425 -35.56 31.66 0.25
C ARG A 425 -35.52 30.17 -0.16
N ALA A 426 -34.80 29.81 -1.21
CA ALA A 426 -34.78 28.45 -1.77
C ALA A 426 -33.44 28.15 -2.45
N ILE A 427 -33.01 26.89 -2.36
CA ILE A 427 -31.76 26.35 -2.92
C ILE A 427 -32.12 25.18 -3.86
N GLU A 428 -31.54 25.17 -5.05
CA GLU A 428 -31.55 24.05 -5.97
C GLU A 428 -30.12 23.51 -6.14
N TYR A 429 -29.89 22.28 -5.66
CA TYR A 429 -28.60 21.60 -5.80
C TYR A 429 -28.44 21.00 -7.20
N VAL A 430 -27.19 20.87 -7.66
CA VAL A 430 -26.83 20.18 -8.90
C VAL A 430 -27.27 18.71 -8.81
N LYS A 431 -27.75 18.15 -9.94
CA LYS A 431 -28.24 16.77 -10.03
C LYS A 431 -27.13 15.73 -10.23
N ASP A 432 -26.01 16.13 -10.83
CA ASP A 432 -24.81 15.30 -10.90
C ASP A 432 -24.19 15.16 -9.50
N ILE A 433 -24.01 13.91 -9.06
CA ILE A 433 -23.54 13.58 -7.72
C ILE A 433 -22.07 13.98 -7.52
N GLU A 434 -21.24 13.86 -8.56
CA GLU A 434 -19.80 14.17 -8.46
C GLU A 434 -19.60 15.67 -8.21
N THR A 435 -20.33 16.52 -8.94
CA THR A 435 -20.36 17.98 -8.73
C THR A 435 -21.06 18.36 -7.41
N ARG A 436 -22.15 17.66 -7.04
CA ARG A 436 -22.96 17.99 -5.86
C ARG A 436 -22.22 17.76 -4.53
N GLU A 437 -21.43 16.70 -4.43
CA GLU A 437 -20.76 16.32 -3.17
C GLU A 437 -19.33 16.89 -3.01
N GLU A 438 -18.84 17.67 -3.99
CA GLU A 438 -17.49 18.27 -4.02
C GLU A 438 -17.51 19.78 -3.76
N GLY A 439 -18.20 20.21 -2.70
CA GLY A 439 -18.45 21.62 -2.41
C GLY A 439 -17.23 22.47 -2.07
N GLY A 440 -17.27 23.74 -2.49
CA GLY A 440 -16.21 24.71 -2.29
C GLY A 440 -15.23 24.78 -3.46
N THR A 441 -13.99 25.24 -3.19
CA THR A 441 -12.89 25.16 -4.17
C THR A 441 -12.12 23.86 -3.91
N PRO A 442 -12.14 22.90 -4.85
CA PRO A 442 -11.50 21.60 -4.61
C PRO A 442 -9.96 21.69 -4.61
N ASN A 443 -9.29 20.69 -4.03
CA ASN A 443 -7.84 20.51 -4.19
C ASN A 443 -7.54 20.00 -5.62
N ILE A 444 -7.58 20.89 -6.61
CA ILE A 444 -7.50 20.51 -8.03
C ILE A 444 -6.14 19.86 -8.35
N VAL A 445 -5.03 20.42 -7.87
CA VAL A 445 -3.68 19.85 -8.10
C VAL A 445 -3.56 18.47 -7.44
N GLY A 446 -4.16 18.27 -6.27
CA GLY A 446 -4.21 16.97 -5.59
C GLY A 446 -5.12 15.94 -6.28
N ALA A 447 -6.17 16.38 -6.98
CA ALA A 447 -6.99 15.53 -7.84
C ALA A 447 -6.24 15.13 -9.12
N ILE A 448 -5.54 16.07 -9.76
CA ILE A 448 -4.72 15.81 -10.95
C ILE A 448 -3.58 14.83 -10.60
N ARG A 449 -2.85 15.07 -9.50
CA ARG A 449 -1.81 14.16 -9.00
C ARG A 449 -2.38 12.76 -8.67
N ALA A 450 -3.64 12.67 -8.21
CA ALA A 450 -4.30 11.39 -7.97
C ALA A 450 -4.46 10.58 -9.27
N GLY A 451 -4.92 11.20 -10.36
CA GLY A 451 -4.99 10.55 -11.68
C GLY A 451 -3.62 10.05 -12.15
N LEU A 452 -2.57 10.87 -11.99
CA LEU A 452 -1.20 10.53 -12.39
C LEU A 452 -0.64 9.30 -11.63
N VAL A 453 -0.85 9.17 -10.32
CA VAL A 453 -0.35 8.01 -9.56
C VAL A 453 -1.15 6.73 -9.82
N PHE A 454 -2.45 6.85 -10.14
CA PHE A 454 -3.24 5.71 -10.61
C PHE A 454 -2.76 5.22 -11.99
N GLN A 455 -2.49 6.14 -12.92
CA GLN A 455 -1.90 5.83 -14.22
C GLN A 455 -0.52 5.17 -14.09
N LEU A 456 0.33 5.68 -13.18
CA LEU A 456 1.65 5.09 -12.90
C LEU A 456 1.54 3.64 -12.38
N LYS A 457 0.67 3.39 -11.39
CA LYS A 457 0.41 2.04 -10.87
C LYS A 457 -0.11 1.10 -11.98
N GLN A 458 -1.05 1.56 -12.79
CA GLN A 458 -1.60 0.79 -13.92
C GLN A 458 -0.51 0.44 -14.95
N SER A 459 0.44 1.36 -15.18
CA SER A 459 1.57 1.19 -16.12
C SER A 459 2.60 0.15 -15.63
N VAL A 460 2.90 0.10 -14.33
CA VAL A 460 3.66 -1.01 -13.72
C VAL A 460 2.89 -2.32 -13.86
N GLY A 461 1.58 -2.28 -13.61
CA GLY A 461 0.66 -3.39 -13.72
C GLY A 461 0.65 -4.29 -12.49
N GLU A 462 -0.55 -4.63 -12.05
CA GLU A 462 -0.83 -5.12 -10.70
C GLU A 462 -0.33 -6.55 -10.48
N ASP A 463 -0.26 -7.37 -11.55
CA ASP A 463 0.29 -8.72 -11.49
C ASP A 463 1.79 -8.73 -11.15
N LEU A 464 2.56 -7.75 -11.67
CA LEU A 464 3.98 -7.60 -11.35
C LEU A 464 4.17 -7.11 -9.92
N ILE A 465 3.34 -6.16 -9.47
CA ILE A 465 3.36 -5.67 -8.09
C ILE A 465 3.06 -6.83 -7.14
N LYS A 466 1.99 -7.61 -7.38
CA LYS A 466 1.62 -8.79 -6.60
C LYS A 466 2.71 -9.86 -6.58
N ALA A 467 3.32 -10.16 -7.74
CA ALA A 467 4.38 -11.16 -7.82
C ALA A 467 5.61 -10.76 -6.97
N ARG A 468 6.02 -9.49 -7.04
CA ARG A 468 7.14 -8.95 -6.26
C ARG A 468 6.82 -8.79 -4.77
N ASP A 469 5.62 -8.34 -4.43
CA ASP A 469 5.17 -8.20 -3.03
C ASP A 469 5.08 -9.56 -2.32
N ASN A 470 4.51 -10.59 -2.99
CA ASN A 470 4.56 -11.98 -2.51
C ASN A 470 6.00 -12.49 -2.30
N GLU A 471 6.92 -12.15 -3.20
CA GLU A 471 8.32 -12.57 -3.15
C GLU A 471 9.09 -11.90 -2.00
N LEU A 472 8.80 -10.62 -1.72
CA LEU A 472 9.29 -9.91 -0.54
C LEU A 472 8.72 -10.50 0.77
N VAL A 473 7.46 -10.92 0.79
CA VAL A 473 6.85 -11.63 1.93
C VAL A 473 7.53 -12.97 2.18
N GLN A 474 7.80 -13.76 1.13
CA GLN A 474 8.53 -15.01 1.25
C GLN A 474 9.95 -14.80 1.79
N ARG A 475 10.70 -13.81 1.28
CA ARG A 475 12.04 -13.48 1.80
C ARG A 475 12.02 -13.09 3.28
N PHE A 476 11.04 -12.29 3.70
CA PHE A 476 10.93 -11.83 5.10
C PHE A 476 10.71 -13.02 6.06
N PHE A 477 9.73 -13.89 5.78
CA PHE A 477 9.48 -15.06 6.62
C PHE A 477 10.61 -16.09 6.56
N GLN A 478 11.20 -16.35 5.38
CA GLN A 478 12.38 -17.22 5.25
C GLN A 478 13.57 -16.77 6.11
N ARG A 479 13.76 -15.45 6.29
CA ARG A 479 14.79 -14.91 7.19
C ARG A 479 14.40 -15.03 8.67
N PHE A 480 13.15 -14.75 9.01
CA PHE A 480 12.78 -14.41 10.39
C PHE A 480 11.84 -15.37 11.13
N GLN A 481 11.10 -16.26 10.46
CA GLN A 481 10.07 -17.11 11.09
C GLN A 481 10.59 -17.99 12.24
N ASN A 482 11.89 -18.30 12.24
CA ASN A 482 12.57 -19.14 13.23
C ASN A 482 13.43 -18.33 14.23
N ASN A 483 13.36 -16.99 14.25
CA ASN A 483 14.18 -16.16 15.14
C ASN A 483 13.49 -15.97 16.51
N PRO A 484 14.02 -16.54 17.61
CA PRO A 484 13.38 -16.48 18.93
C PRO A 484 13.43 -15.10 19.60
N THR A 485 14.15 -14.11 19.03
CA THR A 485 14.16 -12.73 19.53
C THR A 485 13.29 -11.78 18.71
N LEU A 486 12.75 -12.20 17.56
CA LEU A 486 11.93 -11.35 16.69
C LEU A 486 10.50 -11.91 16.54
N ILE A 487 9.57 -11.34 17.29
CA ILE A 487 8.15 -11.76 17.29
C ILE A 487 7.40 -10.95 16.24
N ILE A 488 7.07 -11.61 15.12
CA ILE A 488 6.28 -11.05 14.01
C ILE A 488 4.80 -11.14 14.38
N LEU A 489 4.06 -10.03 14.26
CA LEU A 489 2.65 -9.98 14.66
C LEU A 489 1.69 -10.45 13.55
N GLY A 490 0.65 -11.16 13.99
CA GLY A 490 -0.41 -11.74 13.15
C GLY A 490 -0.02 -13.08 12.50
N PRO A 491 -1.01 -13.86 12.01
CA PRO A 491 -0.77 -15.14 11.34
C PRO A 491 0.19 -15.01 10.15
N GLN A 492 1.05 -16.03 9.98
CA GLN A 492 2.08 -16.04 8.94
C GLN A 492 1.57 -16.70 7.65
N ASP A 493 0.84 -17.82 7.76
CA ASP A 493 0.30 -18.61 6.64
C ASP A 493 -0.97 -18.02 5.98
N VAL A 494 -1.00 -16.72 5.74
CA VAL A 494 -2.11 -16.01 5.08
C VAL A 494 -1.62 -15.02 4.03
N SER A 495 -2.46 -14.73 3.04
CA SER A 495 -2.17 -13.69 2.04
C SER A 495 -2.02 -12.34 2.74
N ARG A 496 -0.84 -11.73 2.62
CA ARG A 496 -0.54 -10.40 3.17
C ARG A 496 0.33 -9.61 2.21
N LEU A 497 0.26 -8.29 2.33
CA LEU A 497 1.23 -7.37 1.76
C LEU A 497 2.58 -7.46 2.49
N ALA A 498 3.66 -6.93 1.89
CA ALA A 498 4.98 -6.84 2.52
C ALA A 498 5.07 -5.75 3.61
N ILE A 499 4.15 -5.81 4.58
CA ILE A 499 3.98 -4.93 5.73
C ILE A 499 4.09 -5.78 6.99
N PHE A 500 5.06 -5.48 7.85
CA PHE A 500 5.37 -6.31 9.03
C PHE A 500 5.45 -5.46 10.29
N ALA A 501 4.52 -5.69 11.20
CA ALA A 501 4.62 -5.29 12.60
C ALA A 501 5.39 -6.36 13.38
N PHE A 502 6.32 -5.95 14.24
CA PHE A 502 7.15 -6.85 15.03
C PHE A 502 7.54 -6.25 16.39
N LEU A 503 7.91 -7.14 17.31
CA LEU A 503 8.55 -6.85 18.59
C LEU A 503 9.94 -7.49 18.62
N VAL A 504 10.88 -6.87 19.35
CA VAL A 504 12.16 -7.52 19.70
C VAL A 504 12.12 -7.91 21.17
N TYR A 505 12.26 -9.20 21.45
CA TYR A 505 12.29 -9.79 22.78
C TYR A 505 13.73 -9.99 23.26
N VAL A 506 13.98 -9.85 24.57
CA VAL A 506 15.30 -9.98 25.20
C VAL A 506 15.26 -11.14 26.20
N PRO A 507 15.54 -12.39 25.77
CA PRO A 507 15.31 -13.59 26.58
C PRO A 507 16.01 -13.64 27.94
N SER A 508 17.10 -12.89 28.11
CA SER A 508 17.84 -12.83 29.39
C SER A 508 17.20 -11.93 30.46
N ILE A 509 16.11 -11.22 30.13
CA ILE A 509 15.41 -10.26 31.01
C ILE A 509 13.89 -10.47 30.99
N ASP A 510 13.38 -11.37 30.13
CA ASP A 510 11.95 -11.67 29.96
C ASP A 510 11.07 -10.43 29.65
N LYS A 511 11.59 -9.56 28.78
CA LYS A 511 10.98 -8.28 28.38
C LYS A 511 11.32 -7.90 26.95
N TYR A 512 10.61 -6.92 26.40
CA TYR A 512 10.79 -6.43 25.03
C TYR A 512 11.68 -5.18 24.95
N LEU A 513 12.25 -4.89 23.79
CA LEU A 513 12.75 -3.56 23.49
C LEU A 513 11.58 -2.62 23.17
N HIS A 514 11.60 -1.42 23.74
CA HIS A 514 10.56 -0.43 23.49
C HIS A 514 10.52 -0.04 22.00
N HIS A 515 9.34 -0.02 21.38
CA HIS A 515 9.21 0.16 19.93
C HIS A 515 9.78 1.48 19.40
N ASN A 516 9.76 2.55 20.20
CA ASN A 516 10.40 3.82 19.82
C ASN A 516 11.93 3.76 19.93
N PHE A 517 12.50 2.95 20.83
CA PHE A 517 13.95 2.69 20.85
C PHE A 517 14.38 1.95 19.58
N ILE A 518 13.65 0.90 19.19
CA ILE A 518 13.88 0.15 17.93
C ILE A 518 13.85 1.11 16.72
N CYS A 519 12.93 2.07 16.70
CA CYS A 519 12.86 3.10 15.66
C CYS A 519 14.11 4.02 15.68
N SER A 520 14.44 4.60 16.82
CA SER A 520 15.61 5.50 16.96
C SER A 520 16.94 4.80 16.61
N ILE A 521 17.14 3.54 16.99
CA ILE A 521 18.39 2.83 16.71
C ILE A 521 18.52 2.38 15.24
N LEU A 522 17.42 2.06 14.56
CA LEU A 522 17.42 1.78 13.11
C LEU A 522 17.73 3.06 12.30
N ASN A 523 17.20 4.21 12.74
CA ASN A 523 17.58 5.51 12.22
C ASN A 523 19.08 5.78 12.46
N ASP A 524 19.54 5.67 13.70
CA ASP A 524 20.86 6.14 14.11
C ASP A 524 21.99 5.24 13.58
N LEU A 525 21.88 3.91 13.69
CA LEU A 525 22.93 3.00 13.22
C LEU A 525 22.90 2.80 11.71
N PHE A 526 21.73 2.80 11.06
CA PHE A 526 21.57 2.33 9.69
C PHE A 526 20.91 3.32 8.72
N GLY A 527 20.32 4.42 9.21
CA GLY A 527 19.58 5.40 8.40
C GLY A 527 18.14 4.99 8.06
N ILE A 528 17.64 3.88 8.60
CA ILE A 528 16.37 3.29 8.17
C ILE A 528 15.20 3.94 8.93
N GLN A 529 14.28 4.54 8.16
CA GLN A 529 13.09 5.22 8.66
C GLN A 529 11.91 4.24 8.70
N ILE A 530 11.69 3.61 9.86
CA ILE A 530 10.50 2.79 10.15
C ILE A 530 9.45 3.60 10.93
N ARG A 531 8.35 2.96 11.32
CA ARG A 531 7.35 3.53 12.26
C ARG A 531 7.27 2.71 13.53
N SER A 532 6.79 3.32 14.60
CA SER A 532 6.55 2.67 15.89
C SER A 532 5.23 3.11 16.54
N GLY A 533 4.76 2.34 17.52
CA GLY A 533 3.49 2.56 18.23
C GLY A 533 2.32 1.79 17.65
N CYS A 534 1.09 2.12 18.06
CA CYS A 534 -0.13 1.36 17.72
C CYS A 534 -0.68 1.56 16.30
N SER A 535 0.00 2.37 15.46
CA SER A 535 -0.37 2.67 14.06
C SER A 535 -1.86 3.01 13.79
N CYS A 536 -2.54 3.63 14.75
CA CYS A 536 -3.96 3.97 14.68
C CYS A 536 -4.88 2.77 14.42
N ALA A 537 -4.55 1.61 15.00
CA ALA A 537 -5.37 0.40 14.97
C ALA A 537 -5.45 -0.24 16.38
N GLY A 538 -5.60 0.59 17.41
CA GLY A 538 -5.47 0.25 18.84
C GLY A 538 -6.16 -1.06 19.25
N PRO A 539 -7.46 -1.26 18.96
CA PRO A 539 -8.16 -2.51 19.28
C PRO A 539 -7.54 -3.76 18.62
N TYR A 540 -6.98 -3.65 17.41
CA TYR A 540 -6.26 -4.76 16.80
C TYR A 540 -4.90 -5.01 17.45
N VAL A 541 -4.26 -3.98 18.00
CA VAL A 541 -3.01 -4.14 18.77
C VAL A 541 -3.25 -4.90 20.07
N LEU A 542 -4.40 -4.70 20.71
CA LEU A 542 -4.79 -5.47 21.90
C LEU A 542 -4.99 -6.95 21.56
N ASP A 543 -5.73 -7.27 20.48
CA ASP A 543 -5.85 -8.66 19.98
C ASP A 543 -4.48 -9.30 19.69
N LEU A 544 -3.55 -8.53 19.07
CA LEU A 544 -2.22 -9.01 18.67
C LEU A 544 -1.24 -9.20 19.82
N LEU A 545 -1.54 -8.66 21.00
CA LEU A 545 -0.71 -8.76 22.20
C LEU A 545 -1.34 -9.63 23.30
N ASP A 546 -2.49 -10.28 23.02
CA ASP A 546 -3.29 -11.06 23.98
C ASP A 546 -3.70 -10.26 25.24
N ILE A 547 -4.15 -9.01 25.00
CA ILE A 547 -4.56 -8.06 26.04
C ILE A 547 -6.09 -7.96 26.05
N ASP A 548 -6.69 -8.60 27.05
CA ASP A 548 -8.12 -8.54 27.35
C ASP A 548 -8.60 -7.13 27.78
N ASP A 549 -9.93 -6.95 27.80
CA ASP A 549 -10.58 -5.68 28.13
C ASP A 549 -10.29 -5.19 29.56
N GLU A 550 -9.98 -6.07 30.52
CA GLU A 550 -9.64 -5.68 31.90
C GLU A 550 -8.24 -5.05 31.95
N LYS A 551 -7.24 -5.72 31.37
CA LYS A 551 -5.90 -5.16 31.17
C LYS A 551 -5.95 -3.91 30.30
N ALA A 552 -6.75 -3.88 29.24
CA ALA A 552 -6.87 -2.72 28.35
C ALA A 552 -7.49 -1.50 29.07
N ALA A 553 -8.54 -1.72 29.87
CA ALA A 553 -9.12 -0.69 30.73
C ALA A 553 -8.12 -0.22 31.79
N PHE A 554 -7.30 -1.12 32.34
CA PHE A 554 -6.23 -0.78 33.28
C PHE A 554 -5.10 0.06 32.64
N TYR A 555 -4.65 -0.29 31.42
CA TYR A 555 -3.71 0.51 30.65
C TYR A 555 -4.31 1.89 30.29
N MET A 556 -5.57 1.94 29.85
CA MET A 556 -6.26 3.20 29.59
C MET A 556 -6.31 4.06 30.85
N LYS A 557 -6.77 3.50 31.97
CA LYS A 557 -6.85 4.14 33.29
C LYS A 557 -5.51 4.69 33.74
N PHE A 558 -4.43 3.91 33.63
CA PHE A 558 -3.08 4.38 33.93
C PHE A 558 -2.66 5.55 33.04
N ILE A 559 -2.91 5.46 31.72
CA ILE A 559 -2.52 6.45 30.73
C ILE A 559 -3.39 7.74 30.80
N THR A 560 -4.59 7.71 31.39
CA THR A 560 -5.54 8.84 31.42
C THR A 560 -5.92 9.39 32.80
N GLU A 561 -5.88 8.63 33.90
CA GLU A 561 -6.11 9.20 35.24
C GLU A 561 -4.93 10.05 35.70
N GLU A 562 -3.69 9.70 35.33
CA GLU A 562 -2.50 10.55 35.51
C GLU A 562 -2.52 11.81 34.61
N LEU A 563 -3.46 11.93 33.66
CA LEU A 563 -3.75 13.20 32.95
C LEU A 563 -4.77 14.07 33.70
N SER A 564 -5.55 13.46 34.61
CA SER A 564 -6.64 14.10 35.35
C SER A 564 -6.15 14.64 36.69
N GLN A 565 -5.33 13.85 37.40
CA GLN A 565 -4.51 14.34 38.50
C GLN A 565 -3.25 15.00 37.93
N ARG A 566 -3.39 16.24 37.46
CA ARG A 566 -2.25 17.03 36.95
C ARG A 566 -1.17 17.33 38.00
N PHE A 567 -1.49 17.17 39.28
CA PHE A 567 -0.61 17.48 40.40
C PHE A 567 -0.67 16.36 41.45
N ASP A 568 0.47 16.08 42.10
CA ASP A 568 0.54 15.19 43.27
C ASP A 568 0.11 15.88 44.57
N GLU A 569 0.18 15.17 45.70
CA GLU A 569 -0.18 15.70 47.03
C GLU A 569 0.72 16.89 47.48
N ASP A 570 1.90 17.04 46.88
CA ASP A 570 2.87 18.13 47.11
C ASP A 570 2.77 19.27 46.05
N ASN A 571 1.80 19.20 45.12
CA ASN A 571 1.60 20.10 43.97
C ASN A 571 2.68 20.09 42.87
N ASN A 572 3.44 19.00 42.70
CA ASN A 572 4.33 18.81 41.53
C ASN A 572 3.52 18.35 40.31
N GLU A 573 3.79 18.89 39.11
CA GLU A 573 3.07 18.48 37.89
C GLU A 573 3.40 17.02 37.53
N ILE A 574 2.36 16.17 37.44
CA ILE A 574 2.51 14.75 37.08
C ILE A 574 2.66 14.64 35.56
N PRO A 575 3.83 14.21 35.04
CA PRO A 575 4.07 14.15 33.60
C PRO A 575 3.32 12.97 32.97
N HIS A 576 2.71 13.21 31.80
CA HIS A 576 2.02 12.17 31.02
C HIS A 576 2.91 10.93 30.84
N ASN A 577 2.46 9.73 31.24
CA ASN A 577 3.24 8.52 31.02
C ASN A 577 3.01 7.90 29.63
N ALA A 578 3.42 8.60 28.57
CA ALA A 578 3.30 8.09 27.21
C ALA A 578 4.22 6.91 26.91
N LEU A 579 5.32 6.75 27.66
CA LEU A 579 6.29 5.65 27.52
C LEU A 579 5.67 4.26 27.76
N MET A 580 4.58 4.19 28.53
CA MET A 580 3.87 2.92 28.79
C MET A 580 2.82 2.58 27.72
N LYS A 581 2.62 3.43 26.70
CA LYS A 581 1.69 3.14 25.59
C LYS A 581 2.16 1.91 24.80
N LEU A 582 1.23 0.97 24.63
CA LEU A 582 1.46 -0.27 23.87
C LEU A 582 1.64 0.00 22.37
N GLY A 583 2.45 -0.84 21.72
CA GLY A 583 2.69 -0.76 20.28
C GLY A 583 3.79 -1.70 19.80
N PHE A 584 4.14 -1.56 18.53
CA PHE A 584 5.13 -2.38 17.83
C PHE A 584 6.02 -1.51 16.94
N SER A 585 7.06 -2.11 16.36
CA SER A 585 7.82 -1.53 15.26
C SER A 585 7.28 -2.04 13.93
N ARG A 586 7.14 -1.18 12.91
CA ARG A 586 6.57 -1.54 11.61
C ARG A 586 7.48 -1.15 10.45
N VAL A 587 7.79 -2.13 9.61
CA VAL A 587 8.51 -1.98 8.34
C VAL A 587 7.59 -2.28 7.15
N THR A 588 7.79 -1.56 6.05
CA THR A 588 7.17 -1.82 4.74
C THR A 588 8.28 -2.07 3.72
N LEU A 589 8.20 -3.16 2.96
CA LEU A 589 9.13 -3.46 1.88
C LEU A 589 8.47 -3.09 0.53
N PRO A 590 8.80 -1.94 -0.08
CA PRO A 590 8.10 -1.49 -1.28
C PRO A 590 8.54 -2.29 -2.52
N TYR A 591 7.57 -2.65 -3.37
CA TYR A 591 7.80 -3.50 -4.55
C TYR A 591 8.84 -2.94 -5.54
N PHE A 592 9.04 -1.62 -5.59
CA PHE A 592 9.99 -0.96 -6.50
C PHE A 592 11.43 -0.89 -5.97
N ALA A 593 11.68 -1.15 -4.68
CA ALA A 593 13.03 -1.09 -4.14
C ALA A 593 13.95 -2.19 -4.68
N SER A 594 15.23 -1.85 -4.81
CA SER A 594 16.28 -2.78 -5.22
C SER A 594 16.49 -3.89 -4.18
N ASP A 595 16.96 -5.06 -4.62
CA ASP A 595 17.30 -6.16 -3.72
C ASP A 595 18.42 -5.80 -2.74
N GLU A 596 19.28 -4.85 -3.09
CA GLU A 596 20.32 -4.30 -2.20
C GLU A 596 19.71 -3.52 -1.02
N GLU A 597 18.72 -2.66 -1.27
CA GLU A 597 18.02 -1.89 -0.23
C GLU A 597 17.14 -2.79 0.65
N ILE A 598 16.45 -3.76 0.04
CA ILE A 598 15.68 -4.78 0.77
C ILE A 598 16.59 -5.60 1.69
N ASN A 599 17.70 -6.13 1.18
CA ASN A 599 18.62 -6.93 1.99
C ASN A 599 19.27 -6.09 3.11
N TYR A 600 19.60 -4.82 2.87
CA TYR A 600 20.09 -3.91 3.89
C TYR A 600 19.07 -3.68 5.02
N ILE A 601 17.77 -3.57 4.69
CA ILE A 601 16.70 -3.47 5.68
C ILE A 601 16.58 -4.77 6.51
N LEU A 602 16.62 -5.93 5.85
CA LEU A 602 16.56 -7.24 6.53
C LEU A 602 17.76 -7.45 7.46
N ASP A 603 18.99 -7.18 6.99
CA ASP A 603 20.21 -7.33 7.79
C ASP A 603 20.26 -6.36 8.99
N ALA A 604 19.63 -5.18 8.89
CA ALA A 604 19.51 -4.24 9.99
C ALA A 604 18.49 -4.69 11.05
N ILE A 605 17.34 -5.24 10.63
CA ILE A 605 16.36 -5.83 11.57
C ILE A 605 16.99 -7.03 12.30
N ASP A 606 17.71 -7.88 11.57
CA ASP A 606 18.44 -9.03 12.13
C ASP A 606 19.48 -8.60 13.19
N PHE A 607 20.27 -7.57 12.90
CA PHE A 607 21.22 -7.00 13.88
C PHE A 607 20.53 -6.37 15.10
N ILE A 608 19.38 -5.70 14.94
CA ILE A 608 18.66 -5.13 16.09
C ILE A 608 18.00 -6.23 16.94
N ALA A 609 17.59 -7.35 16.32
CA ALA A 609 17.12 -8.53 17.04
C ALA A 609 18.23 -9.25 17.84
N SER A 610 19.46 -9.30 17.33
CA SER A 610 20.59 -9.97 18.03
C SER A 610 21.29 -9.07 19.07
N ASP A 611 21.55 -7.82 18.70
CA ASP A 611 22.51 -6.92 19.37
C ASP A 611 21.92 -5.56 19.76
N GLY A 612 20.75 -5.18 19.23
CA GLY A 612 20.16 -3.85 19.44
C GLY A 612 20.00 -3.47 20.92
N TRP A 613 19.69 -4.45 21.78
CA TRP A 613 19.58 -4.27 23.22
C TRP A 613 20.89 -3.77 23.87
N ARG A 614 22.07 -4.13 23.32
CA ARG A 614 23.39 -3.72 23.87
C ARG A 614 23.62 -2.21 23.82
N PHE A 615 22.88 -1.52 22.96
CA PHE A 615 23.00 -0.07 22.77
C PHE A 615 22.10 0.75 23.70
N LEU A 616 21.14 0.12 24.38
CA LEU A 616 20.17 0.79 25.24
C LEU A 616 20.81 1.74 26.28
N PRO A 617 21.97 1.44 26.91
CA PRO A 617 22.67 2.36 27.82
C PRO A 617 23.10 3.69 27.19
N LEU A 618 23.25 3.78 25.86
CA LEU A 618 23.64 5.02 25.18
C LEU A 618 22.46 5.95 24.88
N TYR A 619 21.23 5.48 25.09
CA TYR A 619 20.00 6.22 24.85
C TYR A 619 19.28 6.49 26.15
N THR A 620 18.53 7.59 26.18
CA THR A 620 17.56 7.94 27.21
C THR A 620 16.21 8.21 26.55
N TYR A 621 15.16 8.28 27.35
CA TYR A 621 13.80 8.59 26.91
C TYR A 621 13.27 9.85 27.58
N ASN A 622 12.26 10.46 26.96
CA ASN A 622 11.36 11.43 27.59
C ASN A 622 10.02 10.72 27.87
N GLN A 623 9.54 10.78 29.12
CA GLN A 623 8.36 10.02 29.58
C GLN A 623 7.04 10.52 28.95
N GLU A 624 6.92 11.83 28.72
CA GLU A 624 5.75 12.55 28.17
C GLU A 624 5.47 12.26 26.70
N THR A 625 6.52 12.06 25.92
CA THR A 625 6.47 11.87 24.46
C THR A 625 6.75 10.43 24.03
N ALA A 626 7.27 9.60 24.94
CA ALA A 626 7.90 8.31 24.65
C ALA A 626 9.05 8.40 23.62
N ALA A 627 9.62 9.58 23.36
CA ALA A 627 10.72 9.76 22.42
C ALA A 627 12.03 9.23 23.02
N TRP A 628 12.81 8.49 22.22
CA TRP A 628 14.13 7.97 22.61
C TRP A 628 15.22 8.66 21.81
N TYR A 629 16.27 9.12 22.49
CA TYR A 629 17.38 9.89 21.90
C TYR A 629 18.71 9.53 22.58
N PRO A 630 19.85 9.66 21.89
CA PRO A 630 21.15 9.37 22.49
C PRO A 630 21.50 10.36 23.62
N ARG A 631 22.05 9.86 24.74
CA ARG A 631 22.31 10.66 25.97
C ARG A 631 23.20 11.89 25.76
N HIS A 632 23.98 11.92 24.69
CA HIS A 632 24.93 12.98 24.36
C HIS A 632 24.37 14.07 23.44
N LEU A 633 23.14 13.90 22.95
CA LEU A 633 22.42 14.93 22.20
C LEU A 633 21.35 15.52 23.15
N THR A 634 21.47 16.81 23.46
CA THR A 634 20.37 17.52 24.13
C THR A 634 19.18 17.64 23.17
N MET A 635 17.97 17.77 23.71
CA MET A 635 16.77 17.93 22.88
C MET A 635 16.82 19.23 22.06
N GLU A 636 17.52 20.26 22.57
CA GLU A 636 17.87 21.50 21.85
C GLU A 636 18.82 21.25 20.67
N ASN A 637 19.86 20.43 20.85
CA ASN A 637 20.74 20.05 19.76
C ASN A 637 19.96 19.30 18.68
N TYR A 638 19.06 18.38 19.05
CA TYR A 638 18.25 17.62 18.10
C TYR A 638 17.28 18.51 17.32
N SER A 639 16.58 19.45 17.98
CA SER A 639 15.68 20.39 17.30
C SER A 639 16.43 21.39 16.40
N SER A 640 17.69 21.73 16.72
CA SER A 640 18.53 22.61 15.90
C SER A 640 18.93 22.04 14.53
N VAL A 641 18.80 20.72 14.33
CA VAL A 641 19.04 20.05 13.04
C VAL A 641 17.81 20.15 12.11
N CYS A 642 16.61 20.37 12.68
CA CYS A 642 15.37 20.40 11.93
C CYS A 642 15.19 21.70 11.13
N HIS A 643 14.77 21.58 9.87
CA HIS A 643 14.31 22.73 9.09
C HIS A 643 12.97 23.26 9.65
N ASN A 644 12.89 24.57 9.87
CA ASN A 644 11.70 25.26 10.38
C ASN A 644 11.29 26.35 9.38
N LEU A 645 9.98 26.54 9.13
CA LEU A 645 9.47 27.58 8.23
C LEU A 645 9.86 29.01 8.67
N GLN A 646 10.12 29.23 9.97
CA GLN A 646 10.65 30.49 10.50
C GLN A 646 12.07 30.81 10.02
N MET A 647 12.79 29.85 9.41
CA MET A 647 14.10 30.05 8.79
C MET A 647 14.01 30.61 7.37
N ILE A 648 12.81 30.68 6.80
CA ILE A 648 12.52 31.26 5.48
C ILE A 648 12.35 32.77 5.66
N ASN A 649 13.03 33.55 4.83
CA ASN A 649 12.93 35.01 4.81
C ASN A 649 12.90 35.57 3.37
N TYR A 650 12.44 36.81 3.24
CA TYR A 650 12.26 37.51 1.96
C TYR A 650 12.95 38.89 1.93
N ARG A 651 13.91 39.14 2.84
CA ARG A 651 14.48 40.49 3.07
C ARG A 651 15.20 41.06 1.84
N ASN A 652 15.75 40.18 1.01
CA ASN A 652 16.49 40.53 -0.21
C ASN A 652 15.63 40.47 -1.49
N GLY A 653 14.28 40.47 -1.37
CA GLY A 653 13.36 40.38 -2.50
C GLY A 653 13.18 38.98 -3.10
N HIS A 654 13.93 38.00 -2.60
CA HIS A 654 13.89 36.59 -3.01
C HIS A 654 13.68 35.68 -1.80
N MET A 655 13.19 34.47 -2.03
CA MET A 655 13.02 33.46 -0.98
C MET A 655 14.38 32.88 -0.58
N GLU A 656 14.79 33.11 0.66
CA GLU A 656 16.02 32.55 1.24
C GLU A 656 15.68 31.67 2.44
N SER A 657 16.35 30.52 2.56
CA SER A 657 16.26 29.65 3.73
C SER A 657 17.61 29.61 4.44
N MET A 658 17.63 29.89 5.75
CA MET A 658 18.84 29.70 6.55
C MET A 658 19.07 28.19 6.78
N ASN A 659 20.12 27.62 6.21
CA ASN A 659 20.46 26.21 6.38
C ASN A 659 20.73 25.87 7.84
N ALA A 660 19.96 24.95 8.43
CA ALA A 660 20.20 24.40 9.77
C ALA A 660 21.63 23.86 9.93
N MET A 661 22.16 23.20 8.90
CA MET A 661 23.56 22.71 8.86
C MET A 661 24.62 23.82 9.03
N ASN A 662 24.33 25.07 8.68
CA ASN A 662 25.29 26.17 8.88
C ASN A 662 25.43 26.56 10.37
N ASN A 663 24.40 26.31 11.19
CA ASN A 663 24.49 26.48 12.64
C ASN A 663 25.27 25.33 13.28
N ILE A 664 25.09 24.10 12.79
CA ILE A 664 25.91 22.94 13.18
C ILE A 664 27.39 23.26 12.92
N SER A 665 27.75 23.70 11.72
CA SER A 665 29.13 24.04 11.35
C SER A 665 29.78 25.19 12.16
N ARG A 666 28.99 25.97 12.91
CA ARG A 666 29.49 27.04 13.81
C ARG A 666 29.56 26.63 15.28
N ASN A 667 28.82 25.59 15.69
CA ASN A 667 28.82 25.06 17.06
C ASN A 667 29.46 23.66 17.18
N ALA A 668 29.91 23.07 16.07
CA ALA A 668 30.53 21.74 16.01
C ALA A 668 31.98 21.69 16.52
N ASP A 669 32.55 22.80 16.98
CA ASP A 669 33.84 22.79 17.67
C ASP A 669 33.72 22.03 19.01
N ASN A 670 34.24 20.80 18.99
CA ASN A 670 34.72 20.03 20.14
C ASN A 670 33.68 19.48 21.17
N ARG A 671 32.40 19.27 20.81
CA ARG A 671 31.41 18.63 21.73
C ARG A 671 30.47 17.55 21.16
N LEU A 672 30.83 16.87 20.07
CA LEU A 672 30.50 15.44 20.03
C LEU A 672 31.49 14.74 20.97
N PRO A 673 31.05 14.02 22.02
CA PRO A 673 31.98 13.32 22.89
C PRO A 673 32.70 12.26 22.08
N SER A 674 34.03 12.27 22.14
CA SER A 674 34.86 11.22 21.58
C SER A 674 34.61 9.93 22.34
N PHE A 675 33.66 9.12 21.87
CA PHE A 675 33.61 7.71 22.20
C PHE A 675 34.98 7.12 21.87
N ASN A 676 35.80 6.82 22.89
CA ASN A 676 37.14 6.25 22.72
C ASN A 676 37.12 4.79 22.22
N PHE A 677 36.00 4.36 21.65
CA PHE A 677 36.05 3.48 20.50
C PHE A 677 36.98 4.09 19.44
N SER A 678 38.20 3.55 19.37
CA SER A 678 38.98 3.53 18.14
C SER A 678 38.15 2.79 17.08
N LEU A 679 37.24 3.52 16.44
CA LEU A 679 36.38 3.00 15.40
C LEU A 679 37.28 2.59 14.22
N PRO A 680 37.15 1.38 13.68
CA PRO A 680 37.81 1.06 12.41
C PRO A 680 37.33 2.07 11.35
N SER A 681 38.19 2.43 10.41
CA SER A 681 37.87 3.30 9.27
C SER A 681 36.96 2.63 8.22
N CYS A 682 36.07 1.73 8.67
CA CYS A 682 35.14 0.99 7.83
C CYS A 682 33.91 1.84 7.52
N ASN A 683 33.74 2.22 6.26
CA ASN A 683 32.54 2.91 5.75
C ASN A 683 31.26 2.04 5.75
N ASN A 684 31.29 0.86 6.38
CA ASN A 684 30.17 -0.08 6.43
C ASN A 684 29.50 -0.04 7.82
N PRO A 685 28.23 0.41 7.93
CA PRO A 685 27.53 0.53 9.21
C PRO A 685 27.43 -0.77 10.02
N PHE A 686 27.31 -1.93 9.38
CA PHE A 686 27.25 -3.23 10.07
C PHE A 686 28.57 -3.60 10.75
N HIS A 687 29.71 -3.29 10.12
CA HIS A 687 31.02 -3.51 10.75
C HIS A 687 31.23 -2.55 11.93
N GLN A 688 30.83 -1.28 11.79
CA GLN A 688 30.86 -0.30 12.87
C GLN A 688 29.98 -0.74 14.05
N ALA A 689 28.72 -1.10 13.79
CA ALA A 689 27.76 -1.53 14.81
C ALA A 689 28.19 -2.83 15.53
N ARG A 690 28.66 -3.85 14.79
CA ARG A 690 29.22 -5.08 15.38
C ARG A 690 30.48 -4.84 16.21
N ALA A 691 31.33 -3.88 15.83
CA ALA A 691 32.50 -3.49 16.61
C ALA A 691 32.12 -2.76 17.92
N ILE A 692 31.09 -1.91 17.87
CA ILE A 692 30.54 -1.22 19.05
C ILE A 692 29.88 -2.23 20.00
N SER A 693 28.97 -3.08 19.53
CA SER A 693 28.28 -4.11 20.33
C SER A 693 29.27 -4.92 21.18
N LYS A 694 30.35 -5.42 20.56
CA LYS A 694 31.37 -6.23 21.23
C LYS A 694 32.14 -5.49 22.33
N ARG A 695 32.25 -4.16 22.24
CA ARG A 695 32.92 -3.30 23.23
C ARG A 695 31.98 -2.77 24.33
N MET A 696 30.66 -2.94 24.20
CA MET A 696 29.70 -2.38 25.18
C MET A 696 29.92 -2.82 26.64
N PRO A 697 30.27 -4.08 26.98
CA PRO A 697 30.57 -4.47 28.36
C PRO A 697 31.71 -3.66 28.97
N ASN A 698 32.83 -3.55 28.25
CA ASN A 698 33.99 -2.73 28.65
C ASN A 698 33.60 -1.25 28.79
N TYR A 699 32.86 -0.71 27.81
CA TYR A 699 32.43 0.69 27.83
C TYR A 699 31.58 1.00 29.07
N VAL A 700 30.60 0.15 29.40
CA VAL A 700 29.74 0.33 30.59
C VAL A 700 30.56 0.26 31.88
N TYR A 701 31.52 -0.67 31.98
CA TYR A 701 32.43 -0.78 33.13
C TYR A 701 33.34 0.45 33.28
N GLU A 702 33.99 0.89 32.20
CA GLU A 702 34.84 2.08 32.15
C GLU A 702 34.06 3.38 32.47
N ASN A 703 32.75 3.39 32.24
CA ASN A 703 31.88 4.57 32.35
C ASN A 703 30.80 4.45 33.43
N MET A 704 31.01 3.64 34.49
CA MET A 704 30.04 3.41 35.58
C MET A 704 29.49 4.68 36.25
N ASN A 705 30.20 5.82 36.19
CA ASN A 705 29.74 7.12 36.71
C ASN A 705 28.72 7.85 35.81
N TYR A 706 28.25 7.23 34.72
CA TYR A 706 27.20 7.81 33.89
C TYR A 706 25.90 7.93 34.68
N ARG A 707 25.15 9.02 34.41
CA ARG A 707 23.87 9.28 35.08
C ARG A 707 22.93 8.10 34.89
N ILE A 708 22.64 7.41 36.00
CA ILE A 708 21.50 6.50 36.15
C ILE A 708 20.26 7.25 35.63
N ASP A 709 19.41 6.53 34.90
CA ASP A 709 18.17 7.09 34.33
C ASP A 709 17.36 7.89 35.36
N ILE A 710 16.64 8.90 34.87
CA ILE A 710 15.51 9.48 35.59
C ILE A 710 14.64 8.30 36.02
N PRO A 711 14.35 8.11 37.33
CA PRO A 711 13.54 6.99 37.77
C PRO A 711 12.21 7.02 37.03
N LEU A 712 11.79 5.87 36.49
CA LEU A 712 10.45 5.73 35.94
C LEU A 712 9.45 6.08 37.04
N ASN A 713 8.81 7.24 36.91
CA ASN A 713 7.81 7.68 37.88
C ASN A 713 6.52 6.89 37.60
N ILE A 714 6.49 5.68 38.15
CA ILE A 714 5.46 4.67 37.99
C ILE A 714 5.12 4.17 39.40
N PRO A 715 3.93 4.48 39.93
CA PRO A 715 3.48 4.02 41.24
C PRO A 715 3.63 2.50 41.39
N ASN A 716 3.93 2.02 42.60
CA ASN A 716 4.31 0.61 42.83
C ASN A 716 3.30 -0.42 42.25
N LYS A 717 1.99 -0.12 42.32
CA LYS A 717 0.88 -0.91 41.72
C LYS A 717 0.95 -1.12 40.19
N TYR A 718 1.84 -0.43 39.49
CA TYR A 718 1.98 -0.46 38.03
C TYR A 718 3.34 -1.00 37.56
N LYS A 719 4.27 -1.32 38.48
CA LYS A 719 5.65 -1.72 38.11
C LYS A 719 5.73 -3.05 37.37
N ASP A 720 4.83 -3.98 37.68
CA ASP A 720 4.77 -5.30 37.04
C ASP A 720 4.24 -5.24 35.59
N PHE A 721 3.70 -4.09 35.17
CA PHE A 721 3.21 -3.83 33.81
C PHE A 721 4.28 -3.18 32.90
N ILE A 722 5.52 -3.02 33.38
CA ILE A 722 6.64 -2.48 32.59
C ILE A 722 7.14 -3.57 31.62
N TRP A 723 6.46 -3.67 30.48
CA TRP A 723 6.67 -4.66 29.41
C TRP A 723 8.00 -4.50 28.66
N PHE A 724 8.69 -3.36 28.79
CA PHE A 724 9.93 -3.05 28.10
C PHE A 724 11.17 -3.05 29.03
N VAL A 725 12.32 -3.41 28.48
CA VAL A 725 13.61 -3.33 29.16
C VAL A 725 14.06 -1.87 29.32
N THR A 726 14.55 -1.51 30.49
CA THR A 726 15.16 -0.21 30.80
C THR A 726 16.68 -0.20 30.55
N PRO A 727 17.30 0.97 30.27
CA PRO A 727 18.75 1.06 30.12
C PRO A 727 19.50 0.59 31.38
N LYS A 728 18.96 0.86 32.57
CA LYS A 728 19.47 0.35 33.85
C LYS A 728 19.55 -1.18 33.91
N GLU A 729 18.52 -1.91 33.48
CA GLU A 729 18.55 -3.38 33.45
C GLU A 729 19.62 -3.91 32.49
N ILE A 730 19.81 -3.25 31.33
CA ILE A 730 20.90 -3.60 30.40
C ILE A 730 22.28 -3.28 30.98
N MET A 731 22.47 -2.15 31.69
CA MET A 731 23.76 -1.84 32.30
C MET A 731 24.18 -2.92 33.30
N THR A 732 23.28 -3.34 34.20
CA THR A 732 23.53 -4.46 35.12
C THR A 732 23.91 -5.75 34.37
N LYS A 733 23.17 -6.09 33.29
CA LYS A 733 23.49 -7.26 32.47
C LYS A 733 24.84 -7.16 31.76
N LEU A 734 25.22 -5.98 31.26
CA LEU A 734 26.50 -5.77 30.58
C LEU A 734 27.70 -5.79 31.53
N MET A 735 27.52 -5.38 32.79
CA MET A 735 28.53 -5.56 33.85
C MET A 735 28.73 -7.06 34.14
N ILE A 736 27.67 -7.84 34.28
CA ILE A 736 27.76 -9.31 34.44
C ILE A 736 28.46 -9.95 33.22
N GLU A 737 28.18 -9.48 31.99
CA GLU A 737 28.90 -9.92 30.78
C GLU A 737 30.35 -9.40 30.64
N PHE A 738 30.80 -8.49 31.50
CA PHE A 738 32.19 -8.08 31.63
C PHE A 738 32.89 -8.93 32.69
N ASP A 739 32.29 -9.07 33.87
CA ASP A 739 32.81 -9.87 34.98
C ASP A 739 32.94 -11.36 34.63
N GLN A 740 32.10 -11.88 33.72
CA GLN A 740 32.20 -13.24 33.15
C GLN A 740 33.26 -13.42 32.05
N LYS A 741 33.99 -12.37 31.67
CA LYS A 741 35.03 -12.39 30.62
C LYS A 741 36.45 -12.12 31.12
N GLN A 742 36.59 -11.73 32.39
CA GLN A 742 37.87 -11.62 33.09
C GLN A 742 38.24 -12.98 33.71
#